data_AF-A0A654DIC2-F1
#
_entry.id   AF-A0A654DIC2-F1
#
_cell.length_a   1.000
_cell.length_b   1.000
_cell.length_c   1.000
_cell.angle_alpha   90.00
_cell.angle_beta   90.00
_cell.angle_gamma   90.00
#
_symmetry.space_group_name_H-M   'P 1'
#
loop_
_entity.id
_entity.type
_entity.pdbx_description
1 polymer ?
#
loop_
_entity_poly.entity_id
_entity_poly.type
_entity_poly.pdbx_seq_one_letter_code
_entity_poly.pdbx_strand_id
1 'polypeptide(L)'
;MKKKELKTEQVDPVENKKVNALRPHTADATGQQMTTDQGVKINDDQNSLRAGDRGATLLEDFILREKITHFDHERIPERVVHARGSGAHGVFKLYKPLAEWTKAGFLNDIETETPVFVRFSTVAGSRGSTDLARDVRGFAVKFYTQEGNFDLVGNNMPVFFIQDAMKFPDLVHAVKPEPDNEIPQAASAHDTFWDFISLMPESTHMIMWLMSDRAIPRSYRMMEGFGVHTFRLINSNGESHFVKFHWKPLLGVHSVAWDEAQNISGKDPDFHRRDLWDAIENGAFPEWELGIQVIPESDEFKYDFDLLDSTKIVPEELVPVQPIGKMTLNRNPDNFFAETEQVAFHIGNIVPGIDFTNDPLLQGRLFSYTDTQLIRLGGPNFHEIPINRPICPSHNNQRDGFMRQRIDRGKTSYGPNSLGNNDPAQVGEADGGFKSYQERIDARKVRARSDSFRDHFSQARLFYNSQSEPEKNHLVDAFSFELGKVKAVSVRQRMIGILSLVDQGLAAEVAFALGLQVQKEVEKPINKSIPADADPSDYEPIQVKEQLKKSAALSMQNTIKDTIKSRKIAVLAADGVDTKSFQAVADAIRAAGGIVHVIAPKLGEVTGTDNKKIPVEESFLTGASVLYDAIYIPGGKDSVATLQSNADAVHFLNEAFKHCKAIAADVEASPVLEATYFFSKVYQEFSAETVLDDGIIVDQDPKSLVDKFIKAIAQHRFWEREKSRKVPA
;
A
#
# COMPACT_ATOMS: atom_id res chain seq x y z
N MET A 1 33.38 -17.25 -29.78
CA MET A 1 32.02 -16.86 -30.19
C MET A 1 31.65 -15.58 -29.47
N LYS A 2 31.15 -14.58 -30.21
CA LYS A 2 30.81 -13.25 -29.69
C LYS A 2 29.81 -13.35 -28.54
N LYS A 3 30.06 -12.65 -27.42
CA LYS A 3 29.07 -12.37 -26.38
C LYS A 3 27.81 -11.84 -27.08
N LYS A 4 26.72 -12.61 -27.04
CA LYS A 4 25.39 -12.05 -27.26
C LYS A 4 25.14 -11.21 -26.00
N GLU A 5 25.36 -9.90 -26.11
CA GLU A 5 24.77 -8.97 -25.15
C GLU A 5 23.28 -9.30 -25.09
N LEU A 6 22.80 -9.66 -23.90
CA LEU A 6 21.40 -9.51 -23.56
C LEU A 6 21.11 -8.02 -23.66
N LYS A 7 20.81 -7.55 -24.87
CA LYS A 7 19.98 -6.37 -25.05
C LYS A 7 18.65 -6.77 -24.44
N THR A 8 18.42 -6.35 -23.20
CA THR A 8 17.07 -5.98 -22.79
C THR A 8 16.58 -5.05 -23.89
N GLU A 9 15.67 -5.54 -24.74
CA GLU A 9 14.88 -4.65 -25.56
C GLU A 9 14.26 -3.67 -24.57
N GLN A 10 14.76 -2.43 -24.54
CA GLN A 10 14.11 -1.34 -23.83
C GLN A 10 12.69 -1.31 -24.39
N VAL A 11 11.74 -1.81 -23.61
CA VAL A 11 10.33 -1.63 -23.92
C VAL A 11 10.15 -0.12 -23.96
N ASP A 12 9.85 0.41 -25.15
CA ASP A 12 9.58 1.84 -25.29
C ASP A 12 8.54 2.23 -24.23
N PRO A 13 8.80 3.27 -23.43
CA PRO A 13 7.93 3.62 -22.31
C PRO A 13 6.50 3.83 -22.80
N VAL A 14 5.53 3.23 -22.09
CA VAL A 14 4.12 3.41 -22.45
C VAL A 14 3.77 4.90 -22.41
N GLU A 15 3.42 5.43 -23.57
CA GLU A 15 3.23 6.86 -23.77
C GLU A 15 1.84 7.32 -23.35
N ASN A 16 1.77 8.42 -22.60
CA ASN A 16 0.52 9.13 -22.28
C ASN A 16 0.76 10.64 -22.21
N LYS A 17 -0.30 11.46 -22.08
CA LYS A 17 -0.17 12.92 -22.08
C LYS A 17 0.75 13.44 -20.97
N LYS A 18 0.77 12.81 -19.80
CA LYS A 18 1.65 13.20 -18.70
C LYS A 18 3.11 12.86 -18.98
N VAL A 19 3.38 11.65 -19.46
CA VAL A 19 4.73 11.20 -19.86
C VAL A 19 5.31 12.14 -20.93
N ASN A 20 4.52 12.47 -21.95
CA ASN A 20 4.92 13.45 -22.97
C ASN A 20 5.24 14.83 -22.38
N ALA A 21 4.47 15.28 -21.39
CA ALA A 21 4.71 16.55 -20.70
C ALA A 21 5.96 16.55 -19.79
N LEU A 22 6.47 15.37 -19.40
CA LEU A 22 7.70 15.23 -18.63
C LEU A 22 8.96 15.26 -19.52
N ARG A 23 8.87 14.83 -20.78
CA ARG A 23 10.03 14.73 -21.69
C ARG A 23 10.92 15.97 -21.76
N PRO A 24 10.42 17.22 -21.80
CA PRO A 24 11.28 18.41 -21.82
C PRO A 24 12.14 18.59 -20.56
N HIS A 25 11.87 17.81 -19.50
CA HIS A 25 12.56 17.81 -18.21
C HIS A 25 13.35 16.52 -17.97
N THR A 26 13.37 15.60 -18.93
CA THR A 26 14.16 14.37 -18.87
C THR A 26 15.49 14.60 -19.59
N ALA A 27 16.58 14.14 -19.00
CA ALA A 27 17.92 14.20 -19.58
C ALA A 27 18.48 12.79 -19.79
N ASP A 28 19.04 12.52 -20.98
CA ASP A 28 19.81 11.32 -21.30
C ASP A 28 21.25 11.72 -21.64
N ALA A 29 22.21 11.21 -20.87
CA ALA A 29 23.62 11.52 -21.01
C ALA A 29 24.37 10.58 -21.98
N THR A 30 23.67 9.65 -22.63
CA THR A 30 24.28 8.69 -23.57
C THR A 30 25.03 9.42 -24.69
N GLY A 31 26.34 9.20 -24.78
CA GLY A 31 27.22 9.82 -25.77
C GLY A 31 27.55 11.31 -25.53
N GLN A 32 27.16 11.88 -24.39
CA GLN A 32 27.43 13.28 -24.05
C GLN A 32 28.78 13.47 -23.35
N GLN A 33 29.31 14.69 -23.36
CA GLN A 33 30.53 15.06 -22.61
C GLN A 33 30.16 15.51 -21.19
N MET A 34 30.96 15.12 -20.20
CA MET A 34 30.76 15.54 -18.80
C MET A 34 31.01 17.05 -18.64
N THR A 35 30.10 17.70 -17.93
CA THR A 35 30.18 19.14 -17.62
C THR A 35 29.86 19.43 -16.16
N THR A 36 30.21 20.64 -15.71
CA THR A 36 29.61 21.30 -14.55
C THR A 36 28.15 21.64 -14.81
N ASP A 37 27.41 22.03 -13.78
CA ASP A 37 26.01 22.49 -13.90
C ASP A 37 25.91 23.78 -14.73
N GLN A 38 27.00 24.55 -14.81
CA GLN A 38 27.13 25.73 -15.68
C GLN A 38 27.54 25.40 -17.13
N GLY A 39 27.66 24.12 -17.48
CA GLY A 39 28.00 23.66 -18.83
C GLY A 39 29.50 23.71 -19.19
N VAL A 40 30.39 23.86 -18.20
CA VAL A 40 31.85 23.84 -18.43
C VAL A 40 32.32 22.39 -18.53
N LYS A 41 33.00 22.02 -19.62
CA LYS A 41 33.52 20.65 -19.80
C LYS A 41 34.58 20.31 -18.76
N ILE A 42 34.48 19.10 -18.19
CA ILE A 42 35.41 18.61 -17.18
C ILE A 42 36.51 17.79 -17.85
N ASN A 43 37.77 18.12 -17.55
CA ASN A 43 38.93 17.38 -18.05
C ASN A 43 39.31 16.20 -17.15
N ASP A 44 39.31 16.40 -15.83
CA ASP A 44 39.64 15.40 -14.82
C ASP A 44 38.62 15.45 -13.67
N ASP A 45 37.84 14.38 -13.50
CA ASP A 45 36.87 14.19 -12.40
C ASP A 45 37.40 13.23 -11.32
N GLN A 46 38.69 12.90 -11.37
CA GLN A 46 39.35 11.96 -10.45
C GLN A 46 40.11 12.68 -9.34
N ASN A 47 40.51 13.94 -9.58
CA ASN A 47 41.38 14.68 -8.70
C ASN A 47 40.85 16.09 -8.40
N SER A 48 41.06 16.52 -7.15
CA SER A 48 40.98 17.94 -6.82
C SER A 48 42.20 18.71 -7.36
N LEU A 49 42.04 19.99 -7.65
CA LEU A 49 43.14 20.91 -7.89
C LEU A 49 43.96 21.11 -6.61
N ARG A 50 45.28 20.93 -6.71
CA ARG A 50 46.22 20.95 -5.56
C ARG A 50 47.49 21.73 -5.88
N ALA A 51 48.17 22.22 -4.83
CA ALA A 51 49.52 22.81 -4.92
C ALA A 51 50.61 21.74 -5.15
N GLY A 52 50.63 21.14 -6.34
CA GLY A 52 51.46 19.97 -6.65
C GLY A 52 50.73 18.65 -6.38
N ASP A 53 51.25 17.56 -6.93
CA ASP A 53 50.63 16.21 -6.90
C ASP A 53 50.36 15.69 -5.48
N ARG A 54 51.19 16.07 -4.52
CA ARG A 54 51.08 15.73 -3.08
C ARG A 54 50.79 16.95 -2.19
N GLY A 55 50.35 18.06 -2.78
CA GLY A 55 50.05 19.30 -2.06
C GLY A 55 48.63 19.39 -1.51
N ALA A 56 48.33 20.50 -0.84
CA ALA A 56 46.99 20.80 -0.32
C ALA A 56 46.01 21.15 -1.46
N THR A 57 44.73 20.80 -1.28
CA THR A 57 43.62 21.21 -2.16
C THR A 57 43.44 22.72 -2.13
N LEU A 58 43.20 23.33 -3.30
CA LEU A 58 43.04 24.77 -3.46
C LEU A 58 41.57 25.17 -3.49
N LEU A 59 41.21 26.27 -2.83
CA LEU A 59 39.83 26.78 -2.77
C LEU A 59 39.32 27.28 -4.14
N GLU A 60 40.23 27.61 -5.05
CA GLU A 60 39.87 28.04 -6.41
C GLU A 60 39.28 26.91 -7.27
N ASP A 61 39.33 25.65 -6.81
CA ASP A 61 38.70 24.50 -7.45
C ASP A 61 37.16 24.60 -7.42
N PHE A 62 36.59 25.20 -8.45
CA PHE A 62 35.15 25.39 -8.56
C PHE A 62 34.42 24.10 -8.97
N ILE A 63 35.09 23.18 -9.69
CA ILE A 63 34.49 21.91 -10.10
C ILE A 63 34.24 21.04 -8.86
N LEU A 64 35.27 20.90 -8.00
CA LEU A 64 35.14 20.20 -6.73
C LEU A 64 34.03 20.82 -5.87
N ARG A 65 34.08 22.14 -5.67
CA ARG A 65 33.12 22.83 -4.81
C ARG A 65 31.70 22.69 -5.31
N GLU A 66 31.45 22.84 -6.61
CA GLU A 66 30.10 22.69 -7.18
C GLU A 66 29.57 21.27 -6.96
N LYS A 67 30.36 20.23 -7.32
CA LYS A 67 29.98 18.82 -7.15
C LYS A 67 29.68 18.47 -5.69
N ILE A 68 30.54 18.89 -4.76
CA ILE A 68 30.34 18.65 -3.32
C ILE A 68 29.14 19.46 -2.79
N THR A 69 28.97 20.71 -3.21
CA THR A 69 27.84 21.53 -2.77
C THR A 69 26.52 20.92 -3.19
N HIS A 70 26.40 20.41 -4.43
CA HIS A 70 25.18 19.72 -4.86
C HIS A 70 24.94 18.45 -4.02
N PHE A 71 25.97 17.62 -3.81
CA PHE A 71 25.90 16.41 -2.99
C PHE A 71 25.41 16.70 -1.55
N ASP A 72 25.99 17.72 -0.91
CA ASP A 72 25.67 18.11 0.48
C ASP A 72 24.20 18.56 0.66
N HIS A 73 23.53 18.95 -0.43
CA HIS A 73 22.17 19.47 -0.43
C HIS A 73 21.18 18.55 -1.19
N GLU A 74 21.52 17.29 -1.42
CA GLU A 74 20.63 16.34 -2.10
C GLU A 74 19.36 15.97 -1.30
N ARG A 75 19.41 16.05 0.03
CA ARG A 75 18.30 15.62 0.89
C ARG A 75 17.32 16.76 1.12
N ILE A 76 16.04 16.48 0.88
CA ILE A 76 14.91 17.29 1.32
C ILE A 76 14.23 16.62 2.53
N PRO A 77 13.42 17.35 3.31
CA PRO A 77 12.61 16.73 4.35
C PRO A 77 11.73 15.61 3.78
N GLU A 78 11.64 14.48 4.48
CA GLU A 78 10.67 13.46 4.13
C GLU A 78 9.24 13.93 4.46
N ARG A 79 8.24 13.18 4.00
CA ARG A 79 6.85 13.42 4.43
C ARG A 79 6.71 13.11 5.93
N VAL A 80 6.00 13.94 6.67
CA VAL A 80 5.78 13.75 8.14
C VAL A 80 5.19 12.37 8.45
N VAL A 81 4.23 11.94 7.63
CA VAL A 81 3.65 10.60 7.59
C VAL A 81 3.73 10.08 6.16
N HIS A 82 3.67 8.76 5.98
CA HIS A 82 3.79 8.14 4.65
C HIS A 82 5.13 8.42 3.96
N ALA A 83 6.20 8.56 4.74
CA ALA A 83 7.55 8.82 4.24
C ALA A 83 8.05 7.69 3.34
N ARG A 84 7.91 6.44 3.80
CA ARG A 84 8.24 5.24 3.02
C ARG A 84 7.15 4.96 1.98
N GLY A 85 7.50 5.02 0.70
CA GLY A 85 6.57 4.74 -0.39
C GLY A 85 7.23 4.50 -1.75
N SER A 86 6.40 4.10 -2.70
CA SER A 86 6.80 3.74 -4.07
C SER A 86 5.75 4.24 -5.05
N GLY A 87 6.18 4.81 -6.17
CA GLY A 87 5.29 5.42 -7.16
C GLY A 87 5.42 4.81 -8.55
N ALA A 88 4.34 4.87 -9.32
CA ALA A 88 4.29 4.41 -10.70
C ALA A 88 3.29 5.24 -11.52
N HIS A 89 3.56 5.33 -12.82
CA HIS A 89 2.68 5.94 -13.82
C HIS A 89 1.66 4.93 -14.34
N GLY A 90 0.54 5.44 -14.83
CA GLY A 90 -0.50 4.64 -15.46
C GLY A 90 -1.55 5.46 -16.18
N VAL A 91 -2.67 4.80 -16.45
CA VAL A 91 -3.86 5.41 -17.04
C VAL A 91 -5.12 4.96 -16.30
N PHE A 92 -6.13 5.82 -16.28
CA PHE A 92 -7.50 5.51 -15.89
C PHE A 92 -8.43 5.59 -17.10
N LYS A 93 -9.27 4.58 -17.27
CA LYS A 93 -10.28 4.48 -18.33
C LYS A 93 -11.67 4.30 -17.73
N LEU A 94 -12.55 5.25 -18.01
CA LEU A 94 -13.95 5.22 -17.59
C LEU A 94 -14.74 4.19 -18.41
N TYR A 95 -15.68 3.48 -17.78
CA TYR A 95 -16.55 2.52 -18.46
C TYR A 95 -17.80 3.16 -19.08
N LYS A 96 -18.44 4.08 -18.35
CA LYS A 96 -19.67 4.76 -18.76
C LYS A 96 -19.69 6.19 -18.20
N PRO A 97 -20.31 7.16 -18.92
CA PRO A 97 -20.49 8.50 -18.39
C PRO A 97 -21.32 8.50 -17.11
N LEU A 98 -20.99 9.39 -16.16
CA LEU A 98 -21.64 9.52 -14.86
C LEU A 98 -22.45 10.81 -14.72
N ALA A 99 -23.00 11.30 -15.82
CA ALA A 99 -23.67 12.61 -15.91
C ALA A 99 -24.85 12.77 -14.96
N GLU A 100 -25.45 11.66 -14.53
CA GLU A 100 -26.51 11.62 -13.51
C GLU A 100 -26.00 12.15 -12.16
N TRP A 101 -24.75 11.86 -11.80
CA TRP A 101 -24.21 12.15 -10.47
C TRP A 101 -23.17 13.28 -10.49
N THR A 102 -22.38 13.43 -11.56
CA THR A 102 -21.28 14.39 -11.61
C THR A 102 -21.13 15.09 -12.96
N LYS A 103 -20.75 16.37 -12.92
CA LYS A 103 -20.30 17.15 -14.08
C LYS A 103 -18.78 17.09 -14.31
N ALA A 104 -18.02 16.29 -13.56
CA ALA A 104 -16.57 16.17 -13.73
C ALA A 104 -16.23 15.61 -15.11
N GLY A 105 -15.42 16.33 -15.89
CA GLY A 105 -15.15 15.98 -17.30
C GLY A 105 -14.56 14.57 -17.47
N PHE A 106 -13.58 14.19 -16.65
CA PHE A 106 -12.93 12.87 -16.74
C PHE A 106 -13.85 11.69 -16.34
N LEU A 107 -14.98 11.97 -15.69
CA LEU A 107 -16.02 10.99 -15.35
C LEU A 107 -17.22 11.04 -16.31
N ASN A 108 -17.09 11.76 -17.42
CA ASN A 108 -18.09 11.81 -18.49
C ASN A 108 -17.50 11.58 -19.89
N ASP A 109 -16.18 11.47 -20.02
CA ASP A 109 -15.47 11.10 -21.23
C ASP A 109 -14.98 9.65 -21.16
N ILE A 110 -15.64 8.76 -21.92
CA ILE A 110 -15.24 7.35 -22.03
C ILE A 110 -14.12 7.12 -23.04
N GLU A 111 -13.80 8.08 -23.90
CA GLU A 111 -12.82 7.93 -24.98
C GLU A 111 -11.42 8.24 -24.48
N THR A 112 -11.25 9.26 -23.65
CA THR A 112 -9.92 9.62 -23.15
C THR A 112 -9.43 8.70 -22.02
N GLU A 113 -8.21 8.18 -22.19
CA GLU A 113 -7.43 7.67 -21.06
C GLU A 113 -6.85 8.84 -20.26
N THR A 114 -7.26 8.94 -19.00
CA THR A 114 -6.75 9.97 -18.08
C THR A 114 -5.41 9.49 -17.52
N PRO A 115 -4.27 10.17 -17.76
CA PRO A 115 -3.02 9.79 -17.15
C PRO A 115 -3.12 9.85 -15.63
N VAL A 116 -2.47 8.91 -14.94
CA VAL A 116 -2.37 8.91 -13.49
C VAL A 116 -0.93 8.73 -13.02
N PHE A 117 -0.64 9.26 -11.84
CA PHE A 117 0.51 8.86 -11.04
C PHE A 117 0.02 8.38 -9.68
N VAL A 118 0.45 7.19 -9.29
CA VAL A 118 0.06 6.57 -8.02
C VAL A 118 1.27 6.51 -7.11
N ARG A 119 1.07 6.75 -5.81
CA ARG A 119 2.06 6.47 -4.78
C ARG A 119 1.43 5.63 -3.67
N PHE A 120 2.00 4.46 -3.45
CA PHE A 120 1.73 3.61 -2.31
C PHE A 120 2.71 3.93 -1.18
N SER A 121 2.32 3.69 0.07
CA SER A 121 3.17 3.99 1.23
C SER A 121 2.74 3.22 2.48
N THR A 122 3.64 3.05 3.44
CA THR A 122 3.27 2.82 4.85
C THR A 122 2.89 4.16 5.50
N VAL A 123 2.76 4.28 6.82
CA VAL A 123 2.40 5.53 7.52
C VAL A 123 3.46 5.96 8.53
N ALA A 124 3.74 5.11 9.51
CA ALA A 124 4.54 5.49 10.68
C ALA A 124 6.03 5.56 10.38
N GLY A 125 6.53 4.64 9.56
CA GLY A 125 7.96 4.53 9.25
C GLY A 125 8.55 5.74 8.51
N SER A 126 9.79 6.09 8.84
CA SER A 126 10.60 7.02 8.04
C SER A 126 10.99 6.43 6.68
N ARG A 127 11.52 7.24 5.74
CA ARG A 127 11.75 6.85 4.33
C ARG A 127 12.60 5.59 4.12
N GLY A 128 13.45 5.26 5.10
CA GLY A 128 14.33 4.08 5.09
C GLY A 128 13.75 2.86 5.83
N SER A 129 12.52 2.91 6.31
CA SER A 129 11.88 1.77 6.98
C SER A 129 11.57 0.63 6.00
N THR A 130 11.12 -0.50 6.53
CA THR A 130 10.64 -1.65 5.75
C THR A 130 9.28 -1.38 5.10
N ASP A 131 9.04 -2.01 3.94
CA ASP A 131 7.74 -2.02 3.25
C ASP A 131 6.66 -2.86 3.96
N LEU A 132 7.06 -3.89 4.73
CA LEU A 132 6.14 -4.91 5.25
C LEU A 132 5.87 -4.82 6.75
N ALA A 133 6.03 -3.63 7.33
CA ALA A 133 5.53 -3.34 8.67
C ALA A 133 4.01 -3.61 8.77
N ARG A 134 3.52 -4.02 9.94
CA ARG A 134 2.07 -4.00 10.24
C ARG A 134 1.67 -2.54 10.36
N ASP A 135 1.04 -2.02 9.32
CA ASP A 135 0.72 -0.60 9.21
C ASP A 135 -0.46 -0.42 8.25
N VAL A 136 -1.07 0.75 8.28
CA VAL A 136 -1.95 1.19 7.18
C VAL A 136 -1.10 1.37 5.93
N ARG A 137 -1.68 1.13 4.75
CA ARG A 137 -1.05 1.53 3.49
C ARG A 137 -1.77 2.75 2.90
N GLY A 138 -1.03 3.81 2.63
CA GLY A 138 -1.52 4.94 1.84
C GLY A 138 -1.65 4.54 0.37
N PHE A 139 -2.74 4.96 -0.27
CA PHE A 139 -3.04 4.73 -1.69
C PHE A 139 -3.48 6.07 -2.30
N ALA A 140 -2.50 6.85 -2.76
CA ALA A 140 -2.74 8.16 -3.35
C ALA A 140 -2.68 8.11 -4.88
N VAL A 141 -3.72 8.60 -5.55
CA VAL A 141 -3.84 8.62 -7.02
C VAL A 141 -4.04 10.07 -7.47
N LYS A 142 -3.15 10.55 -8.35
CA LYS A 142 -3.26 11.86 -9.01
C LYS A 142 -3.75 11.63 -10.43
N PHE A 143 -4.91 12.14 -10.76
CA PHE A 143 -5.50 12.16 -12.08
C PHE A 143 -5.12 13.48 -12.77
N TYR A 144 -4.41 13.39 -13.88
CA TYR A 144 -4.09 14.55 -14.70
C TYR A 144 -5.23 14.78 -15.70
N THR A 145 -6.28 15.48 -15.29
CA THR A 145 -7.47 15.70 -16.12
C THR A 145 -7.32 16.92 -17.03
N GLN A 146 -8.28 17.09 -17.94
CA GLN A 146 -8.41 18.22 -18.85
C GLN A 146 -8.83 19.52 -18.13
N GLU A 147 -9.37 19.39 -16.92
CA GLU A 147 -9.99 20.48 -16.13
C GLU A 147 -9.23 20.75 -14.82
N GLY A 148 -8.01 20.23 -14.70
CA GLY A 148 -7.17 20.33 -13.50
C GLY A 148 -6.71 18.98 -12.99
N ASN A 149 -5.83 18.98 -11.98
CA ASN A 149 -5.46 17.75 -11.30
C ASN A 149 -6.51 17.39 -10.25
N PHE A 150 -6.95 16.14 -10.22
CA PHE A 150 -7.75 15.59 -9.13
C PHE A 150 -6.90 14.59 -8.33
N ASP A 151 -6.83 14.73 -7.02
CA ASP A 151 -6.09 13.81 -6.15
C ASP A 151 -7.04 13.02 -5.23
N LEU A 152 -7.16 11.71 -5.49
CA LEU A 152 -7.84 10.79 -4.59
C LEU A 152 -6.80 10.22 -3.60
N VAL A 153 -6.75 10.80 -2.39
CA VAL A 153 -5.73 10.49 -1.37
C VAL A 153 -6.31 9.57 -0.28
N GLY A 154 -6.30 8.27 -0.57
CA GLY A 154 -6.90 7.23 0.24
C GLY A 154 -5.91 6.36 1.03
N ASN A 155 -6.47 5.33 1.68
CA ASN A 155 -5.76 4.25 2.38
C ASN A 155 -6.25 2.88 1.90
N ASN A 156 -5.57 1.80 2.26
CA ASN A 156 -6.03 0.43 2.02
C ASN A 156 -7.09 -0.08 3.01
N MET A 157 -7.53 0.79 3.92
CA MET A 157 -8.58 0.53 4.91
C MET A 157 -9.68 1.59 4.76
N PRO A 158 -10.96 1.23 4.92
CA PRO A 158 -12.08 2.10 4.59
C PRO A 158 -12.45 3.13 5.67
N VAL A 159 -11.74 3.13 6.80
CA VAL A 159 -11.96 4.02 7.94
C VAL A 159 -10.64 4.60 8.44
N PHE A 160 -10.71 5.57 9.35
CA PHE A 160 -9.57 6.16 10.03
C PHE A 160 -9.63 5.95 11.55
N PHE A 161 -8.52 6.18 12.25
CA PHE A 161 -8.43 5.99 13.71
C PHE A 161 -9.20 7.03 14.51
N ILE A 162 -9.36 8.23 13.98
CA ILE A 162 -9.90 9.38 14.68
C ILE A 162 -10.99 10.05 13.85
N GLN A 163 -11.85 10.79 14.53
CA GLN A 163 -12.99 11.48 13.93
C GLN A 163 -12.69 12.93 13.55
N ASP A 164 -11.76 13.59 14.25
CA ASP A 164 -11.47 15.03 14.06
C ASP A 164 -9.98 15.27 13.83
N ALA A 165 -9.65 16.10 12.83
CA ALA A 165 -8.28 16.43 12.46
C ALA A 165 -7.48 17.09 13.60
N MET A 166 -8.12 17.72 14.58
CA MET A 166 -7.46 18.26 15.77
C MET A 166 -6.65 17.19 16.52
N LYS A 167 -7.08 15.92 16.49
CA LYS A 167 -6.40 14.80 17.15
C LYS A 167 -5.31 14.15 16.29
N PHE A 168 -5.13 14.59 15.04
CA PHE A 168 -4.17 13.98 14.12
C PHE A 168 -2.73 14.04 14.63
N PRO A 169 -2.21 15.17 15.14
CA PRO A 169 -0.87 15.20 15.73
C PRO A 169 -0.72 14.27 16.93
N ASP A 170 -1.75 14.18 17.79
CA ASP A 170 -1.71 13.31 18.97
C ASP A 170 -1.62 11.82 18.58
N LEU A 171 -2.45 11.39 17.62
CA LEU A 171 -2.40 10.03 17.07
C LEU A 171 -1.04 9.74 16.43
N VAL A 172 -0.55 10.66 15.59
CA VAL A 172 0.71 10.48 14.86
C VAL A 172 1.89 10.44 15.83
N HIS A 173 1.92 11.29 16.85
CA HIS A 173 2.96 11.22 17.89
C HIS A 173 2.88 9.93 18.70
N ALA A 174 1.66 9.43 18.96
CA ALA A 174 1.47 8.19 19.69
C ALA A 174 1.97 6.96 18.92
N VAL A 175 1.81 6.90 17.59
CA VAL A 175 2.27 5.75 16.76
C VAL A 175 3.70 5.89 16.24
N LYS A 176 4.24 7.12 16.21
CA LYS A 176 5.64 7.36 15.84
C LYS A 176 6.58 6.84 16.93
N PRO A 177 7.87 6.66 16.61
CA PRO A 177 8.86 6.30 17.62
C PRO A 177 8.81 7.27 18.81
N GLU A 178 8.98 6.75 20.02
CA GLU A 178 8.83 7.53 21.25
C GLU A 178 9.87 8.66 21.32
N PRO A 179 9.51 9.87 21.78
CA PRO A 179 10.31 11.07 21.56
C PRO A 179 11.61 11.13 22.37
N ASP A 180 11.73 10.32 23.42
CA ASP A 180 12.93 10.26 24.28
C ASP A 180 14.06 9.44 23.64
N ASN A 181 13.73 8.46 22.78
CA ASN A 181 14.69 7.48 22.27
C ASN A 181 14.55 7.13 20.78
N GLU A 182 13.51 7.63 20.10
CA GLU A 182 13.16 7.34 18.71
C GLU A 182 12.99 5.83 18.41
N ILE A 183 12.38 5.09 19.34
CA ILE A 183 12.08 3.65 19.22
C ILE A 183 10.59 3.41 19.49
N PRO A 184 9.94 2.47 18.78
CA PRO A 184 10.45 1.65 17.67
C PRO A 184 10.21 2.28 16.29
N GLN A 185 11.04 1.92 15.31
CA GLN A 185 10.82 2.33 13.91
C GLN A 185 9.76 1.45 13.24
N ALA A 186 8.77 2.07 12.61
CA ALA A 186 7.72 1.43 11.82
C ALA A 186 6.96 0.29 12.55
N ALA A 187 6.59 0.49 13.82
CA ALA A 187 5.77 -0.45 14.57
C ALA A 187 4.88 0.28 15.58
N SER A 188 3.63 -0.16 15.73
CA SER A 188 2.70 0.31 16.76
C SER A 188 2.87 -0.40 18.12
N ALA A 189 3.76 -1.40 18.18
CA ALA A 189 3.89 -2.31 19.31
C ALA A 189 4.75 -1.72 20.46
N HIS A 190 4.31 -0.59 21.00
CA HIS A 190 4.96 0.13 22.09
C HIS A 190 3.93 0.90 22.93
N ASP A 191 4.37 1.48 24.04
CA ASP A 191 3.50 1.96 25.11
C ASP A 191 2.65 3.16 24.69
N THR A 192 3.23 4.16 24.03
CA THR A 192 2.51 5.40 23.70
C THR A 192 1.36 5.20 22.72
N PHE A 193 1.50 4.31 21.74
CA PHE A 193 0.43 4.02 20.80
C PHE A 193 -0.76 3.38 21.52
N TRP A 194 -0.51 2.29 22.23
CA TRP A 194 -1.57 1.54 22.90
C TRP A 194 -2.16 2.30 24.10
N ASP A 195 -1.42 3.20 24.73
CA ASP A 195 -1.97 4.12 25.73
C ASP A 195 -3.00 5.05 25.08
N PHE A 196 -2.65 5.75 23.99
CA PHE A 196 -3.59 6.60 23.26
C PHE A 196 -4.83 5.83 22.80
N ILE A 197 -4.66 4.67 22.17
CA ILE A 197 -5.77 3.84 21.69
C ILE A 197 -6.68 3.39 22.84
N SER A 198 -6.13 3.04 24.01
CA SER A 198 -6.91 2.63 25.17
C SER A 198 -7.75 3.74 25.80
N LEU A 199 -7.42 5.00 25.51
CA LEU A 199 -8.06 6.20 26.03
C LEU A 199 -9.04 6.82 25.01
N MET A 200 -8.96 6.42 23.74
CA MET A 200 -9.69 6.97 22.59
C MET A 200 -10.50 5.87 21.88
N PRO A 201 -11.63 5.41 22.45
CA PRO A 201 -12.39 4.29 21.91
C PRO A 201 -12.89 4.48 20.47
N GLU A 202 -12.98 5.72 19.95
CA GLU A 202 -13.27 5.98 18.53
C GLU A 202 -12.35 5.23 17.55
N SER A 203 -11.12 4.89 17.97
CA SER A 203 -10.17 4.13 17.17
C SER A 203 -10.46 2.63 17.06
N THR A 204 -11.38 2.09 17.86
CA THR A 204 -11.56 0.62 18.00
C THR A 204 -11.86 -0.07 16.67
N HIS A 205 -12.69 0.52 15.80
CA HIS A 205 -12.99 -0.06 14.50
C HIS A 205 -11.74 -0.14 13.62
N MET A 206 -10.98 0.95 13.51
CA MET A 206 -9.74 0.98 12.73
C MET A 206 -8.69 -0.01 13.27
N ILE A 207 -8.63 -0.18 14.59
CA ILE A 207 -7.70 -1.12 15.22
C ILE A 207 -8.03 -2.58 14.86
N MET A 208 -9.30 -2.93 14.65
CA MET A 208 -9.65 -4.25 14.10
C MET A 208 -9.05 -4.45 12.70
N TRP A 209 -9.06 -3.42 11.85
CA TRP A 209 -8.42 -3.50 10.53
C TRP A 209 -6.90 -3.60 10.63
N LEU A 210 -6.26 -2.78 11.48
CA LEU A 210 -4.80 -2.75 11.65
C LEU A 210 -4.25 -4.07 12.22
N MET A 211 -4.96 -4.69 13.17
CA MET A 211 -4.55 -5.96 13.75
C MET A 211 -4.87 -7.16 12.84
N SER A 212 -5.76 -6.99 11.85
CA SER A 212 -5.98 -8.01 10.84
C SER A 212 -4.83 -8.07 9.83
N ASP A 213 -4.82 -9.10 9.00
CA ASP A 213 -3.84 -9.26 7.93
C ASP A 213 -3.94 -8.21 6.82
N ARG A 214 -5.01 -7.39 6.80
CA ARG A 214 -5.12 -6.23 5.90
C ARG A 214 -3.94 -5.26 6.03
N ALA A 215 -3.26 -5.27 7.18
CA ALA A 215 -2.10 -4.42 7.48
C ALA A 215 -0.74 -5.00 7.02
N ILE A 216 -0.72 -6.23 6.49
CA ILE A 216 0.47 -6.91 5.97
C ILE A 216 0.18 -7.49 4.57
N PRO A 217 -0.20 -6.64 3.60
CA PRO A 217 -0.59 -7.11 2.27
C PRO A 217 0.57 -7.80 1.56
N ARG A 218 0.29 -8.82 0.76
CA ARG A 218 1.31 -9.55 -0.02
C ARG A 218 1.98 -8.66 -1.06
N SER A 219 1.23 -7.72 -1.61
CA SER A 219 1.68 -6.75 -2.62
C SER A 219 0.73 -5.56 -2.60
N TYR A 220 1.20 -4.37 -2.99
CA TYR A 220 0.31 -3.25 -3.29
C TYR A 220 -0.77 -3.63 -4.31
N ARG A 221 -0.46 -4.54 -5.24
CA ARG A 221 -1.35 -5.01 -6.32
C ARG A 221 -2.50 -5.89 -5.83
N MET A 222 -2.44 -6.34 -4.58
CA MET A 222 -3.37 -7.27 -3.95
C MET A 222 -3.98 -6.69 -2.67
N MET A 223 -4.18 -5.36 -2.64
CA MET A 223 -4.91 -4.68 -1.58
C MET A 223 -5.98 -3.76 -2.17
N GLU A 224 -7.05 -3.54 -1.41
CA GLU A 224 -8.05 -2.54 -1.73
C GLU A 224 -7.53 -1.13 -1.47
N GLY A 225 -8.28 -0.14 -1.95
CA GLY A 225 -8.07 1.27 -1.63
C GLY A 225 -9.39 1.97 -1.36
N PHE A 226 -9.38 2.99 -0.52
CA PHE A 226 -10.59 3.69 -0.09
C PHE A 226 -10.31 5.17 0.10
N GLY A 227 -11.23 6.02 -0.35
CA GLY A 227 -11.18 7.46 -0.07
C GLY A 227 -11.41 7.80 1.41
N VAL A 228 -11.92 6.85 2.19
CA VAL A 228 -12.35 6.94 3.61
C VAL A 228 -13.55 7.87 3.80
N HIS A 229 -13.39 9.13 3.43
CA HIS A 229 -14.38 10.19 3.63
C HIS A 229 -15.56 10.04 2.69
N THR A 230 -16.69 10.59 3.12
CA THR A 230 -17.80 10.89 2.21
C THR A 230 -17.50 12.22 1.51
N PHE A 231 -17.55 12.21 0.18
CA PHE A 231 -17.47 13.40 -0.69
C PHE A 231 -18.83 13.69 -1.31
N ARG A 232 -18.91 14.72 -2.15
CA ARG A 232 -20.06 14.98 -3.02
C ARG A 232 -19.72 14.82 -4.48
N LEU A 233 -20.63 14.23 -5.23
CA LEU A 233 -20.73 14.37 -6.69
C LEU A 233 -21.85 15.36 -7.00
N ILE A 234 -21.56 16.36 -7.83
CA ILE A 234 -22.49 17.41 -8.24
C ILE A 234 -22.73 17.31 -9.74
N ASN A 235 -23.98 17.09 -10.16
CA ASN A 235 -24.30 16.96 -11.57
C ASN A 235 -24.52 18.33 -12.25
N SER A 236 -24.88 18.32 -13.53
CA SER A 236 -25.11 19.54 -14.32
C SER A 236 -26.35 20.34 -13.90
N ASN A 237 -27.32 19.71 -13.23
CA ASN A 237 -28.49 20.36 -12.64
C ASN A 237 -28.19 21.00 -11.28
N GLY A 238 -26.99 20.77 -10.72
CA GLY A 238 -26.62 21.21 -9.37
C GLY A 238 -27.10 20.28 -8.25
N GLU A 239 -27.60 19.08 -8.58
CA GLU A 239 -28.02 18.09 -7.58
C GLU A 239 -26.80 17.42 -6.95
N SER A 240 -26.84 17.25 -5.62
CA SER A 240 -25.76 16.67 -4.84
C SER A 240 -26.03 15.22 -4.46
N HIS A 241 -25.00 14.38 -4.58
CA HIS A 241 -25.01 12.99 -4.13
C HIS A 241 -23.79 12.74 -3.26
N PHE A 242 -23.97 12.12 -2.11
CA PHE A 242 -22.86 11.65 -1.29
C PHE A 242 -22.15 10.49 -1.98
N VAL A 243 -20.82 10.45 -1.90
CA VAL A 243 -20.02 9.38 -2.51
C VAL A 243 -18.90 8.89 -1.60
N LYS A 244 -18.70 7.56 -1.55
CA LYS A 244 -17.45 6.94 -1.09
C LYS A 244 -16.73 6.27 -2.24
N PHE A 245 -15.42 6.51 -2.37
CA PHE A 245 -14.57 5.95 -3.42
C PHE A 245 -13.86 4.68 -2.97
N HIS A 246 -13.79 3.69 -3.86
CA HIS A 246 -13.20 2.37 -3.64
C HIS A 246 -12.27 2.00 -4.80
N TRP A 247 -11.17 1.31 -4.51
CA TRP A 247 -10.31 0.63 -5.47
C TRP A 247 -10.36 -0.86 -5.21
N LYS A 248 -10.88 -1.63 -6.17
CA LYS A 248 -10.99 -3.08 -6.08
C LYS A 248 -9.90 -3.74 -6.94
N PRO A 249 -8.91 -4.45 -6.36
CA PRO A 249 -7.82 -5.05 -7.11
C PRO A 249 -8.31 -6.24 -7.94
N LEU A 250 -7.90 -6.31 -9.21
CA LEU A 250 -8.28 -7.43 -10.10
C LEU A 250 -7.58 -8.75 -9.73
N LEU A 251 -6.51 -8.68 -8.93
CA LEU A 251 -5.80 -9.86 -8.41
C LEU A 251 -6.33 -10.34 -7.06
N GLY A 252 -7.43 -9.77 -6.56
CA GLY A 252 -7.96 -10.09 -5.24
C GLY A 252 -7.19 -9.43 -4.09
N VAL A 253 -7.58 -9.78 -2.86
CA VAL A 253 -6.97 -9.25 -1.64
C VAL A 253 -6.24 -10.36 -0.91
N HIS A 254 -4.93 -10.21 -0.76
CA HIS A 254 -4.04 -11.23 -0.23
C HIS A 254 -2.98 -10.63 0.69
N SER A 255 -2.62 -11.37 1.73
CA SER A 255 -1.73 -10.92 2.79
C SER A 255 -0.77 -12.02 3.23
N VAL A 256 0.36 -11.65 3.79
CA VAL A 256 1.30 -12.62 4.36
C VAL A 256 0.92 -12.95 5.81
N ALA A 257 1.54 -13.99 6.37
CA ALA A 257 1.47 -14.24 7.82
C ALA A 257 2.37 -13.25 8.58
N TRP A 258 2.14 -13.04 9.88
CA TRP A 258 2.93 -12.06 10.64
C TRP A 258 4.42 -12.41 10.76
N ASP A 259 4.75 -13.66 11.07
CA ASP A 259 6.14 -14.17 11.13
C ASP A 259 6.85 -14.02 9.77
N GLU A 260 6.12 -14.29 8.69
CA GLU A 260 6.61 -14.07 7.32
C GLU A 260 6.88 -12.58 7.04
N ALA A 261 5.96 -11.69 7.44
CA ALA A 261 6.15 -10.25 7.29
C ALA A 261 7.42 -9.75 7.98
N GLN A 262 7.66 -10.19 9.21
CA GLN A 262 8.87 -9.85 9.96
C GLN A 262 10.15 -10.37 9.28
N ASN A 263 10.13 -11.61 8.79
CA ASN A 263 11.27 -12.18 8.07
C ASN A 263 11.56 -11.44 6.76
N ILE A 264 10.52 -11.09 5.98
CA ILE A 264 10.67 -10.28 4.78
C ILE A 264 11.31 -8.93 5.12
N SER A 265 10.87 -8.27 6.19
CA SER A 265 11.44 -6.99 6.60
C SER A 265 12.95 -7.03 6.86
N GLY A 266 13.49 -8.18 7.29
CA GLY A 266 14.92 -8.39 7.44
C GLY A 266 15.64 -8.85 6.16
N LYS A 267 14.99 -9.67 5.32
CA LYS A 267 15.57 -10.26 4.12
C LYS A 267 15.52 -9.35 2.89
N ASP A 268 14.42 -8.62 2.71
CA ASP A 268 14.24 -7.61 1.65
C ASP A 268 13.33 -6.48 2.18
N PRO A 269 13.88 -5.43 2.82
CA PRO A 269 13.07 -4.31 3.30
C PRO A 269 12.40 -3.52 2.16
N ASP A 270 12.80 -3.74 0.91
CA ASP A 270 12.24 -3.13 -0.31
C ASP A 270 11.26 -4.05 -1.05
N PHE A 271 10.74 -5.09 -0.40
CA PHE A 271 9.92 -6.13 -1.03
C PHE A 271 8.72 -5.61 -1.87
N HIS A 272 7.91 -4.69 -1.34
CA HIS A 272 6.77 -4.16 -2.11
C HIS A 272 7.19 -3.18 -3.20
N ARG A 273 8.25 -2.38 -2.95
CA ARG A 273 8.84 -1.50 -3.97
C ARG A 273 9.34 -2.33 -5.15
N ARG A 274 10.10 -3.40 -4.88
CA ARG A 274 10.62 -4.32 -5.89
C ARG A 274 9.50 -5.07 -6.60
N ASP A 275 8.52 -5.60 -5.86
CA ASP A 275 7.37 -6.29 -6.46
C ASP A 275 6.58 -5.41 -7.43
N LEU A 276 6.33 -4.13 -7.09
CA LEU A 276 5.68 -3.17 -8.00
C LEU A 276 6.53 -2.91 -9.24
N TRP A 277 7.82 -2.64 -9.06
CA TRP A 277 8.75 -2.31 -10.13
C TRP A 277 8.89 -3.47 -11.12
N ASP A 278 9.21 -4.66 -10.61
CA ASP A 278 9.37 -5.89 -11.38
C ASP A 278 8.07 -6.25 -12.11
N ALA A 279 6.91 -6.11 -11.46
CA ALA A 279 5.62 -6.44 -12.08
C ALA A 279 5.37 -5.57 -13.33
N ILE A 280 5.71 -4.29 -13.26
CA ILE A 280 5.58 -3.38 -14.40
C ILE A 280 6.59 -3.72 -15.51
N GLU A 281 7.86 -3.97 -15.17
CA GLU A 281 8.88 -4.34 -16.16
C GLU A 281 8.56 -5.65 -16.88
N ASN A 282 7.93 -6.60 -16.17
CA ASN A 282 7.53 -7.89 -16.73
C ASN A 282 6.15 -7.88 -17.41
N GLY A 283 5.52 -6.70 -17.57
CA GLY A 283 4.20 -6.56 -18.20
C GLY A 283 3.04 -7.14 -17.37
N ALA A 284 3.29 -7.54 -16.12
CA ALA A 284 2.28 -7.98 -15.16
C ALA A 284 1.63 -6.76 -14.47
N PHE A 285 1.08 -5.84 -15.28
CA PHE A 285 0.61 -4.54 -14.83
C PHE A 285 -0.37 -4.63 -13.65
N PRO A 286 -0.14 -3.86 -12.57
CA PRO A 286 -1.13 -3.66 -11.52
C PRO A 286 -2.44 -3.04 -12.06
N GLU A 287 -3.58 -3.61 -11.67
CA GLU A 287 -4.90 -3.16 -12.13
C GLU A 287 -5.94 -3.13 -10.99
N TRP A 288 -6.71 -2.04 -10.94
CA TRP A 288 -7.84 -1.87 -10.01
C TRP A 288 -9.04 -1.27 -10.73
N GLU A 289 -10.24 -1.67 -10.32
CA GLU A 289 -11.46 -0.95 -10.67
C GLU A 289 -11.73 0.17 -9.66
N LEU A 290 -11.97 1.38 -10.16
CA LEU A 290 -12.56 2.45 -9.36
C LEU A 290 -14.04 2.13 -9.20
N GLY A 291 -14.47 2.04 -7.95
CA GLY A 291 -15.86 1.87 -7.56
C GLY A 291 -16.37 3.06 -6.75
N ILE A 292 -17.68 3.30 -6.83
CA ILE A 292 -18.36 4.31 -6.03
C ILE A 292 -19.57 3.73 -5.30
N GLN A 293 -19.75 4.13 -4.05
CA GLN A 293 -21.04 4.04 -3.36
C GLN A 293 -21.70 5.41 -3.47
N VAL A 294 -22.88 5.48 -4.09
CA VAL A 294 -23.63 6.73 -4.27
C VAL A 294 -24.84 6.73 -3.36
N ILE A 295 -25.00 7.78 -2.57
CA ILE A 295 -26.10 7.93 -1.62
C ILE A 295 -26.82 9.25 -1.93
N PRO A 296 -28.13 9.25 -2.20
CA PRO A 296 -28.89 10.48 -2.37
C PRO A 296 -28.79 11.39 -1.15
N GLU A 297 -28.78 12.71 -1.33
CA GLU A 297 -28.73 13.66 -0.21
C GLU A 297 -29.90 13.46 0.78
N SER A 298 -31.07 13.05 0.29
CA SER A 298 -32.24 12.73 1.12
C SER A 298 -32.03 11.55 2.09
N ASP A 299 -30.97 10.79 1.91
CA ASP A 299 -30.70 9.54 2.62
C ASP A 299 -29.61 9.69 3.69
N GLU A 300 -29.10 10.91 3.91
CA GLU A 300 -28.03 11.22 4.86
C GLU A 300 -28.23 10.59 6.24
N PHE A 301 -29.46 10.69 6.77
CA PHE A 301 -29.82 10.24 8.12
C PHE A 301 -30.56 8.90 8.16
N LYS A 302 -30.53 8.10 7.08
CA LYS A 302 -31.22 6.79 7.02
C LYS A 302 -30.46 5.65 7.69
N TYR A 303 -29.18 5.85 8.01
CA TYR A 303 -28.30 4.80 8.53
C TYR A 303 -28.11 4.94 10.04
N ASP A 304 -27.76 3.83 10.71
CA ASP A 304 -27.46 3.81 12.16
C ASP A 304 -26.11 4.45 12.52
N PHE A 305 -25.41 5.00 11.52
CA PHE A 305 -24.13 5.68 11.65
C PHE A 305 -24.15 6.95 10.81
N ASP A 306 -23.31 7.91 11.18
CA ASP A 306 -23.18 9.17 10.44
C ASP A 306 -22.30 8.98 9.20
N LEU A 307 -22.76 9.47 8.03
CA LEU A 307 -21.96 9.41 6.80
C LEU A 307 -20.70 10.28 6.89
N LEU A 308 -20.68 11.27 7.78
CA LEU A 308 -19.56 12.19 7.99
C LEU A 308 -18.54 11.67 9.01
N ASP A 309 -18.79 10.53 9.63
CA ASP A 309 -17.87 9.90 10.58
C ASP A 309 -16.84 9.05 9.83
N SER A 310 -15.59 9.51 9.79
CA SER A 310 -14.46 8.82 9.17
C SER A 310 -14.09 7.49 9.84
N THR A 311 -14.64 7.17 11.02
CA THR A 311 -14.49 5.86 11.68
C THR A 311 -15.55 4.85 11.22
N LYS A 312 -16.44 5.23 10.29
CA LYS A 312 -17.55 4.40 9.81
C LYS A 312 -17.45 4.08 8.32
N ILE A 313 -17.72 2.82 7.99
CA ILE A 313 -17.99 2.37 6.62
C ILE A 313 -19.49 2.48 6.32
N VAL A 314 -19.80 2.55 5.03
CA VAL A 314 -21.11 2.15 4.52
C VAL A 314 -20.98 0.68 4.08
N PRO A 315 -21.60 -0.29 4.78
CA PRO A 315 -21.53 -1.69 4.39
C PRO A 315 -22.02 -1.89 2.94
N GLU A 316 -21.31 -2.72 2.17
CA GLU A 316 -21.62 -2.95 0.75
C GLU A 316 -22.99 -3.62 0.55
N GLU A 317 -23.49 -4.32 1.58
CA GLU A 317 -24.84 -4.88 1.61
C GLU A 317 -25.95 -3.81 1.73
N LEU A 318 -25.64 -2.61 2.22
CA LEU A 318 -26.60 -1.50 2.29
C LEU A 318 -26.52 -0.64 1.03
N VAL A 319 -25.30 -0.31 0.60
CA VAL A 319 -25.05 0.47 -0.62
C VAL A 319 -23.96 -0.24 -1.42
N PRO A 320 -24.28 -0.88 -2.55
CA PRO A 320 -23.29 -1.64 -3.31
C PRO A 320 -22.26 -0.71 -3.95
N VAL A 321 -21.02 -1.20 -4.05
CA VAL A 321 -19.96 -0.53 -4.80
C VAL A 321 -20.21 -0.74 -6.30
N GLN A 322 -20.38 0.35 -7.05
CA GLN A 322 -20.58 0.33 -8.49
C GLN A 322 -19.24 0.55 -9.20
N PRO A 323 -18.72 -0.42 -10.00
CA PRO A 323 -17.50 -0.21 -10.77
C PRO A 323 -17.75 0.78 -11.91
N ILE A 324 -16.93 1.84 -11.99
CA ILE A 324 -17.07 2.93 -12.95
C ILE A 324 -15.94 3.04 -13.96
N GLY A 325 -14.77 2.45 -13.67
CA GLY A 325 -13.63 2.48 -14.58
C GLY A 325 -12.45 1.68 -14.05
N LYS A 326 -11.40 1.55 -14.84
CA LYS A 326 -10.20 0.78 -14.51
C LYS A 326 -8.95 1.66 -14.53
N MET A 327 -8.09 1.48 -13.53
CA MET A 327 -6.74 2.00 -13.51
C MET A 327 -5.74 0.89 -13.81
N THR A 328 -4.79 1.15 -14.71
CA THR A 328 -3.69 0.24 -15.05
C THR A 328 -2.37 0.99 -14.89
N LEU A 329 -1.47 0.48 -14.03
CA LEU A 329 -0.12 1.03 -13.84
C LEU A 329 0.84 0.31 -14.78
N ASN A 330 1.47 1.04 -15.68
CA ASN A 330 2.18 0.47 -16.83
C ASN A 330 3.55 1.07 -17.10
N ARG A 331 4.04 1.95 -16.22
CA ARG A 331 5.38 2.53 -16.35
C ARG A 331 5.97 2.93 -14.99
N ASN A 332 7.20 2.49 -14.74
CA ASN A 332 8.00 2.94 -13.59
C ASN A 332 8.50 4.38 -13.81
N PRO A 333 8.79 5.15 -12.74
CA PRO A 333 9.44 6.45 -12.87
C PRO A 333 10.86 6.29 -13.44
N ASP A 334 11.34 7.28 -14.19
CA ASP A 334 12.73 7.32 -14.66
C ASP A 334 13.67 7.69 -13.51
N ASN A 335 13.23 8.55 -12.58
CA ASN A 335 13.98 8.93 -11.38
C ASN A 335 13.08 8.96 -10.14
N PHE A 336 13.40 8.13 -9.15
CA PHE A 336 12.63 8.03 -7.91
C PHE A 336 12.51 9.37 -7.18
N PHE A 337 13.59 10.15 -7.07
CA PHE A 337 13.57 11.41 -6.34
C PHE A 337 12.73 12.48 -7.08
N ALA A 338 12.97 12.66 -8.38
CA ALA A 338 12.29 13.65 -9.20
C ALA A 338 10.78 13.44 -9.30
N GLU A 339 10.34 12.17 -9.29
CA GLU A 339 8.94 11.82 -9.53
C GLU A 339 8.25 11.31 -8.27
N THR A 340 8.80 10.29 -7.59
CA THR A 340 8.14 9.68 -6.42
C THR A 340 8.37 10.46 -5.13
N GLU A 341 9.57 10.97 -4.88
CA GLU A 341 9.83 11.74 -3.66
C GLU A 341 9.18 13.13 -3.76
N GLN A 342 9.31 13.80 -4.90
CA GLN A 342 8.83 15.17 -5.09
C GLN A 342 7.35 15.32 -5.48
N VAL A 343 6.62 14.22 -5.79
CA VAL A 343 5.17 14.34 -6.01
C VAL A 343 4.46 14.86 -4.76
N ALA A 344 3.54 15.79 -4.94
CA ALA A 344 2.65 16.33 -3.93
C ALA A 344 1.21 15.95 -4.27
N PHE A 345 0.62 15.09 -3.44
CA PHE A 345 -0.81 14.82 -3.46
C PHE A 345 -1.49 15.72 -2.42
N HIS A 346 -2.71 16.15 -2.70
CA HIS A 346 -3.51 16.91 -1.75
C HIS A 346 -4.99 16.62 -1.96
N ILE A 347 -5.66 16.11 -0.94
CA ILE A 347 -7.11 15.83 -0.96
C ILE A 347 -8.00 17.04 -1.31
N GLY A 348 -7.48 18.27 -1.20
CA GLY A 348 -8.15 19.50 -1.61
C GLY A 348 -8.06 19.80 -3.11
N ASN A 349 -7.23 19.05 -3.86
CA ASN A 349 -7.18 19.14 -5.31
C ASN A 349 -8.36 18.37 -5.90
N ILE A 350 -9.49 19.05 -6.02
CA ILE A 350 -10.71 18.57 -6.68
C ILE A 350 -10.94 19.31 -8.01
N VAL A 351 -11.86 18.78 -8.81
CA VAL A 351 -12.29 19.37 -10.09
C VAL A 351 -13.80 19.65 -10.05
N PRO A 352 -14.33 20.57 -10.89
CA PRO A 352 -15.77 20.82 -10.97
C PRO A 352 -16.58 19.52 -11.07
N GLY A 353 -17.66 19.41 -10.30
CA GLY A 353 -18.48 18.20 -10.21
C GLY A 353 -18.11 17.22 -9.10
N ILE A 354 -17.04 17.50 -8.36
CA ILE A 354 -16.72 16.87 -7.06
C ILE A 354 -16.67 18.00 -6.02
N ASP A 355 -17.16 17.75 -4.81
CA ASP A 355 -17.06 18.69 -3.69
C ASP A 355 -16.88 17.96 -2.35
N PHE A 356 -16.67 18.71 -1.28
CA PHE A 356 -16.42 18.19 0.06
C PHE A 356 -17.72 18.02 0.89
N THR A 357 -17.58 17.35 2.03
CA THR A 357 -18.60 17.29 3.09
C THR A 357 -18.05 17.86 4.40
N ASN A 358 -18.89 17.91 5.43
CA ASN A 358 -18.49 18.38 6.77
C ASN A 358 -17.83 17.29 7.64
N ASP A 359 -17.32 16.20 7.05
CA ASP A 359 -16.45 15.25 7.76
C ASP A 359 -15.30 16.04 8.44
N PRO A 360 -15.22 16.07 9.78
CA PRO A 360 -14.32 16.97 10.50
C PRO A 360 -12.84 16.56 10.36
N LEU A 361 -12.56 15.30 10.02
CA LEU A 361 -11.22 14.87 9.66
C LEU A 361 -10.84 15.36 8.25
N LEU A 362 -11.75 15.21 7.27
CA LEU A 362 -11.54 15.72 5.91
C LEU A 362 -11.24 17.22 5.92
N GLN A 363 -12.03 18.00 6.66
CA GLN A 363 -11.90 19.47 6.71
C GLN A 363 -10.50 19.92 7.16
N GLY A 364 -9.92 19.32 8.20
CA GLY A 364 -8.54 19.67 8.61
C GLY A 364 -7.47 19.21 7.62
N ARG A 365 -7.70 18.11 6.89
CA ARG A 365 -6.79 17.66 5.82
C ARG A 365 -6.75 18.65 4.64
N LEU A 366 -7.83 19.42 4.39
CA LEU A 366 -7.83 20.46 3.37
C LEU A 366 -6.77 21.55 3.63
N PHE A 367 -6.45 21.82 4.90
CA PHE A 367 -5.37 22.75 5.27
C PHE A 367 -3.97 22.12 5.13
N SER A 368 -3.77 20.98 5.80
CA SER A 368 -2.43 20.44 6.10
C SER A 368 -1.59 20.13 4.87
N TYR A 369 -2.20 19.59 3.81
CA TYR A 369 -1.47 19.07 2.66
C TYR A 369 -0.89 20.16 1.76
N THR A 370 -1.43 21.39 1.76
CA THR A 370 -0.79 22.53 1.10
C THR A 370 0.34 23.08 1.96
N ASP A 371 0.08 23.26 3.25
CA ASP A 371 1.02 23.80 4.23
C ASP A 371 2.33 22.99 4.31
N THR A 372 2.24 21.67 4.47
CA THR A 372 3.41 20.80 4.65
C THR A 372 4.38 20.84 3.46
N GLN A 373 3.91 21.18 2.24
CA GLN A 373 4.76 21.25 1.05
C GLN A 373 5.70 22.45 1.06
N LEU A 374 5.37 23.50 1.81
CA LEU A 374 6.16 24.73 1.83
C LEU A 374 7.59 24.47 2.31
N ILE A 375 7.76 23.60 3.31
CA ILE A 375 9.08 23.20 3.80
C ILE A 375 9.58 21.97 3.04
N ARG A 376 8.72 20.97 2.81
CA ARG A 376 9.13 19.72 2.17
C ARG A 376 9.69 19.93 0.76
N LEU A 377 9.07 20.81 -0.02
CA LEU A 377 9.41 21.09 -1.43
C LEU A 377 9.93 22.52 -1.65
N GLY A 378 10.37 23.18 -0.58
CA GLY A 378 11.14 24.43 -0.67
C GLY A 378 10.34 25.69 -1.01
N GLY A 379 9.01 25.66 -1.08
CA GLY A 379 8.19 26.87 -1.21
C GLY A 379 6.86 26.66 -1.95
N PRO A 380 6.15 27.75 -2.30
CA PRO A 380 4.81 27.69 -2.89
C PRO A 380 4.78 27.25 -4.36
N ASN A 381 5.93 27.20 -5.04
CA ASN A 381 6.05 26.81 -6.44
C ASN A 381 6.18 25.28 -6.65
N PHE A 382 5.86 24.45 -5.65
CA PHE A 382 5.95 22.98 -5.77
C PHE A 382 5.10 22.39 -6.92
N HIS A 383 4.05 23.10 -7.35
CA HIS A 383 3.23 22.74 -8.51
C HIS A 383 3.98 22.86 -9.85
N GLU A 384 5.11 23.59 -9.88
CA GLU A 384 5.98 23.71 -11.05
C GLU A 384 7.04 22.62 -11.12
N ILE A 385 7.18 21.76 -10.10
CA ILE A 385 7.99 20.54 -10.21
C ILE A 385 7.33 19.63 -11.26
N PRO A 386 8.08 19.09 -12.24
CA PRO A 386 7.50 18.44 -13.43
C PRO A 386 6.41 17.42 -13.15
N ILE A 387 6.58 16.52 -12.17
CA ILE A 387 5.57 15.52 -11.81
C ILE A 387 4.26 16.15 -11.32
N ASN A 388 4.31 17.29 -10.62
CA ASN A 388 3.11 17.95 -10.06
C ASN A 388 2.33 18.80 -11.06
N ARG A 389 2.95 19.17 -12.19
CA ARG A 389 2.32 20.04 -13.18
C ARG A 389 1.03 19.42 -13.75
N PRO A 390 -0.07 20.19 -13.87
CA PRO A 390 -1.22 19.74 -14.63
C PRO A 390 -0.88 19.59 -16.11
N ILE A 391 -1.62 18.75 -16.81
CA ILE A 391 -1.53 18.64 -18.28
C ILE A 391 -2.33 19.74 -18.99
N CYS A 392 -3.32 20.33 -18.29
CA CYS A 392 -4.07 21.47 -18.78
C CYS A 392 -3.31 22.79 -18.54
N PRO A 393 -3.62 23.86 -19.30
CA PRO A 393 -3.10 25.19 -19.01
C PRO A 393 -3.46 25.65 -17.59
N SER A 394 -2.60 26.48 -17.00
CA SER A 394 -2.85 27.13 -15.71
C SER A 394 -2.37 28.58 -15.81
N HIS A 395 -3.26 29.55 -15.60
CA HIS A 395 -2.94 30.97 -15.63
C HIS A 395 -3.67 31.66 -14.47
N ASN A 396 -2.97 32.49 -13.72
CA ASN A 396 -3.52 33.22 -12.58
C ASN A 396 -2.67 34.48 -12.28
N ASN A 397 -2.97 35.14 -11.16
CA ASN A 397 -2.29 36.35 -10.70
C ASN A 397 -1.20 36.12 -9.65
N GLN A 398 -0.87 34.87 -9.29
CA GLN A 398 0.21 34.55 -8.35
C GLN A 398 1.58 34.74 -9.02
N ARG A 399 2.57 35.26 -8.29
CA ARG A 399 3.92 35.57 -8.78
C ARG A 399 4.98 35.21 -7.73
N ASP A 400 6.24 35.28 -8.16
CA ASP A 400 7.44 35.15 -7.32
C ASP A 400 7.54 33.80 -6.58
N GLY A 401 8.06 33.81 -5.36
CA GLY A 401 8.33 32.60 -4.56
C GLY A 401 9.64 31.90 -4.94
N PHE A 402 10.11 31.04 -4.03
CA PHE A 402 11.34 30.27 -4.22
C PHE A 402 11.26 29.36 -5.46
N MET A 403 12.38 29.24 -6.20
CA MET A 403 12.48 28.42 -7.42
C MET A 403 11.37 28.63 -8.47
N ARG A 404 10.92 29.87 -8.69
CA ARG A 404 9.98 30.20 -9.77
C ARG A 404 10.55 29.82 -11.14
N GLN A 405 9.90 28.90 -11.85
CA GLN A 405 10.31 28.40 -13.16
C GLN A 405 9.55 29.06 -14.30
N ARG A 406 8.25 29.34 -14.13
CA ARG A 406 7.45 29.99 -15.17
C ARG A 406 7.71 31.50 -15.19
N ILE A 407 8.02 32.02 -16.37
CA ILE A 407 8.14 33.46 -16.64
C ILE A 407 6.79 33.98 -17.15
N ASP A 408 6.01 34.60 -16.26
CA ASP A 408 4.75 35.23 -16.64
C ASP A 408 5.01 36.52 -17.44
N ARG A 409 4.37 36.66 -18.60
CA ARG A 409 4.50 37.85 -19.46
C ARG A 409 3.36 38.83 -19.17
N GLY A 410 3.68 40.12 -19.20
CA GLY A 410 2.70 41.20 -19.05
C GLY A 410 3.06 42.17 -17.91
N LYS A 411 2.23 43.20 -17.75
CA LYS A 411 2.41 44.24 -16.70
C LYS A 411 1.53 44.01 -15.46
N THR A 412 0.67 42.99 -15.47
CA THR A 412 -0.38 42.78 -14.47
C THR A 412 -0.17 41.49 -13.67
N SER A 413 -0.58 41.54 -12.41
CA SER A 413 -0.52 40.45 -11.43
C SER A 413 -1.64 40.59 -10.38
N TYR A 414 -2.76 41.21 -10.77
CA TYR A 414 -3.90 41.50 -9.91
C TYR A 414 -5.20 41.52 -10.73
N GLY A 415 -6.34 41.37 -10.05
CA GLY A 415 -7.67 41.47 -10.65
C GLY A 415 -8.65 42.18 -9.69
N PRO A 416 -9.60 43.00 -10.19
CA PRO A 416 -9.74 43.34 -11.60
C PRO A 416 -8.65 44.31 -12.09
N ASN A 417 -8.28 44.25 -13.37
CA ASN A 417 -7.29 45.16 -13.97
C ASN A 417 -7.72 45.67 -15.36
N SER A 418 -7.41 46.91 -15.71
CA SER A 418 -7.66 47.46 -17.07
C SER A 418 -6.42 47.38 -17.97
N LEU A 419 -5.22 47.34 -17.40
CA LEU A 419 -3.96 47.34 -18.15
C LEU A 419 -3.71 46.05 -18.94
N GLY A 420 -4.34 44.95 -18.53
CA GLY A 420 -4.29 43.65 -19.20
C GLY A 420 -5.68 43.14 -19.57
N ASN A 421 -6.65 44.04 -19.83
CA ASN A 421 -8.04 43.69 -20.16
C ASN A 421 -8.72 42.72 -19.18
N ASN A 422 -8.27 42.73 -17.92
CA ASN A 422 -8.70 41.82 -16.87
C ASN A 422 -8.35 40.33 -17.09
N ASP A 423 -7.36 40.05 -17.95
CA ASP A 423 -6.82 38.71 -18.13
C ASP A 423 -5.85 38.31 -16.98
N PRO A 424 -5.78 37.02 -16.61
CA PRO A 424 -6.72 35.96 -17.00
C PRO A 424 -8.11 36.17 -16.37
N ALA A 425 -9.16 36.01 -17.16
CA ALA A 425 -10.54 36.22 -16.74
C ALA A 425 -11.08 35.09 -15.84
N GLN A 426 -12.09 35.40 -15.02
CA GLN A 426 -12.89 34.41 -14.30
C GLN A 426 -13.76 33.60 -15.27
N VAL A 427 -14.08 32.35 -14.92
CA VAL A 427 -14.90 31.43 -15.73
C VAL A 427 -16.27 31.26 -15.09
N GLY A 428 -17.34 31.32 -15.88
CA GLY A 428 -18.70 31.08 -15.40
C GLY A 428 -18.92 29.61 -15.00
N GLU A 429 -19.85 29.33 -14.08
CA GLU A 429 -20.14 27.95 -13.65
C GLU A 429 -20.56 27.05 -14.81
N ALA A 430 -21.37 27.57 -15.74
CA ALA A 430 -21.83 26.84 -16.93
C ALA A 430 -20.69 26.50 -17.91
N ASP A 431 -19.57 27.23 -17.84
CA ASP A 431 -18.39 27.06 -18.69
C ASP A 431 -17.27 26.25 -17.98
N GLY A 432 -17.59 25.59 -16.86
CA GLY A 432 -16.64 24.77 -16.10
C GLY A 432 -15.93 25.49 -14.94
N GLY A 433 -16.36 26.70 -14.57
CA GLY A 433 -15.87 27.37 -13.36
C GLY A 433 -16.25 26.59 -12.10
N PHE A 434 -15.28 26.32 -11.22
CA PHE A 434 -15.56 25.68 -9.92
C PHE A 434 -16.46 26.58 -9.06
N LYS A 435 -17.48 25.97 -8.47
CA LYS A 435 -18.37 26.60 -7.49
C LYS A 435 -18.76 25.56 -6.47
N SER A 436 -18.60 25.88 -5.19
CA SER A 436 -19.03 25.01 -4.11
C SER A 436 -20.53 24.81 -4.12
N TYR A 437 -20.96 23.60 -3.79
CA TYR A 437 -22.34 23.28 -3.50
C TYR A 437 -22.84 24.17 -2.35
N GLN A 438 -24.03 24.73 -2.50
CA GLN A 438 -24.60 25.68 -1.55
C GLN A 438 -25.30 24.96 -0.40
N GLU A 439 -24.55 24.14 0.32
CA GLU A 439 -25.04 23.43 1.50
C GLU A 439 -25.65 24.41 2.51
N ARG A 440 -26.82 24.07 3.07
CA ARG A 440 -27.46 24.87 4.11
C ARG A 440 -26.73 24.72 5.44
N ILE A 441 -26.11 25.80 5.91
CA ILE A 441 -25.50 25.85 7.25
C ILE A 441 -26.41 26.64 8.20
N ASP A 442 -26.99 25.96 9.18
CA ASP A 442 -27.78 26.57 10.26
C ASP A 442 -27.24 26.09 11.61
N ALA A 443 -26.26 26.84 12.14
CA ALA A 443 -25.43 26.37 13.25
C ALA A 443 -24.92 27.48 14.16
N ARG A 444 -24.47 27.08 15.36
CA ARG A 444 -23.66 27.91 16.27
C ARG A 444 -22.19 27.55 16.12
N LYS A 445 -21.30 28.52 16.34
CA LYS A 445 -19.84 28.24 16.42
C LYS A 445 -19.54 27.53 17.73
N VAL A 446 -19.08 26.28 17.67
CA VAL A 446 -18.78 25.43 18.81
C VAL A 446 -17.49 24.63 18.60
N ARG A 447 -16.92 24.11 19.69
CA ARG A 447 -15.96 23.00 19.66
C ARG A 447 -16.62 21.83 20.37
N ALA A 448 -17.28 20.96 19.62
CA ALA A 448 -17.99 19.81 20.13
C ALA A 448 -17.95 18.69 19.08
N ARG A 449 -17.94 17.43 19.55
CA ARG A 449 -18.17 16.28 18.69
C ARG A 449 -19.67 16.07 18.54
N SER A 450 -20.14 15.65 17.36
CA SER A 450 -21.55 15.30 17.16
C SER A 450 -21.94 14.10 18.02
N ASP A 451 -23.15 14.10 18.59
CA ASP A 451 -23.68 12.95 19.34
C ASP A 451 -23.79 11.70 18.46
N SER A 452 -24.03 11.87 17.15
CA SER A 452 -24.09 10.77 16.16
C SER A 452 -22.77 9.99 16.02
N PHE A 453 -21.66 10.54 16.51
CA PHE A 453 -20.32 9.95 16.40
C PHE A 453 -19.94 9.09 17.63
N ARG A 454 -20.81 9.00 18.64
CA ARG A 454 -20.53 8.30 19.92
C ARG A 454 -20.57 6.78 19.85
N ASP A 455 -20.93 6.20 18.71
CA ASP A 455 -20.86 4.75 18.51
C ASP A 455 -19.42 4.35 18.13
N HIS A 456 -18.78 3.55 18.98
CA HIS A 456 -17.38 3.16 18.78
C HIS A 456 -17.19 1.65 18.60
N PHE A 457 -18.25 0.86 18.82
CA PHE A 457 -18.12 -0.60 18.93
C PHE A 457 -18.97 -1.37 17.92
N SER A 458 -20.05 -0.80 17.37
CA SER A 458 -20.92 -1.54 16.43
C SER A 458 -20.16 -2.05 15.20
N GLN A 459 -19.39 -1.17 14.54
CA GLN A 459 -18.68 -1.55 13.33
C GLN A 459 -17.39 -2.33 13.60
N ALA A 460 -16.78 -2.15 14.78
CA ALA A 460 -15.71 -3.04 15.24
C ALA A 460 -16.23 -4.49 15.38
N ARG A 461 -17.42 -4.65 15.95
CA ARG A 461 -18.12 -5.95 16.05
C ARG A 461 -18.51 -6.51 14.70
N LEU A 462 -19.06 -5.68 13.82
CA LEU A 462 -19.36 -6.07 12.44
C LEU A 462 -18.12 -6.63 11.75
N PHE A 463 -16.98 -5.91 11.82
CA PHE A 463 -15.74 -6.37 11.22
C PHE A 463 -15.29 -7.70 11.82
N TYR A 464 -15.14 -7.80 13.15
CA TYR A 464 -14.69 -9.02 13.82
C TYR A 464 -15.58 -10.23 13.50
N ASN A 465 -16.90 -10.04 13.54
CA ASN A 465 -17.87 -11.11 13.26
C ASN A 465 -17.84 -11.59 11.81
N SER A 466 -17.39 -10.73 10.89
CA SER A 466 -17.26 -11.02 9.46
C SER A 466 -16.02 -11.85 9.12
N GLN A 467 -15.02 -11.87 10.01
CA GLN A 467 -13.78 -12.59 9.77
C GLN A 467 -13.99 -14.11 9.81
N SER A 468 -13.24 -14.80 8.96
CA SER A 468 -13.08 -16.26 8.99
C SER A 468 -12.33 -16.70 10.25
N GLU A 469 -12.34 -18.00 10.54
CA GLU A 469 -11.66 -18.53 11.72
C GLU A 469 -10.14 -18.26 11.71
N PRO A 470 -9.40 -18.48 10.61
CA PRO A 470 -8.00 -18.08 10.55
C PRO A 470 -7.77 -16.59 10.75
N GLU A 471 -8.59 -15.73 10.13
CA GLU A 471 -8.47 -14.28 10.28
C GLU A 471 -8.70 -13.83 11.74
N LYS A 472 -9.61 -14.49 12.47
CA LYS A 472 -9.81 -14.25 13.91
C LYS A 472 -8.61 -14.68 14.75
N ASN A 473 -8.02 -15.83 14.44
CA ASN A 473 -6.81 -16.29 15.13
C ASN A 473 -5.64 -15.32 14.90
N HIS A 474 -5.48 -14.83 13.67
CA HIS A 474 -4.43 -13.85 13.36
C HIS A 474 -4.66 -12.51 14.08
N LEU A 475 -5.91 -12.09 14.26
CA LEU A 475 -6.26 -10.93 15.09
C LEU A 475 -5.81 -11.13 16.54
N VAL A 476 -6.14 -12.28 17.13
CA VAL A 476 -5.73 -12.64 18.51
C VAL A 476 -4.21 -12.64 18.63
N ASP A 477 -3.51 -13.28 17.70
CA ASP A 477 -2.04 -13.32 17.67
C ASP A 477 -1.44 -11.91 17.51
N ALA A 478 -2.02 -11.05 16.67
CA ALA A 478 -1.56 -9.69 16.45
C ALA A 478 -1.72 -8.82 17.71
N PHE A 479 -2.90 -8.81 18.33
CA PHE A 479 -3.12 -8.11 19.60
C PHE A 479 -2.19 -8.62 20.70
N SER A 480 -2.04 -9.94 20.81
CA SER A 480 -1.17 -10.57 21.81
C SER A 480 0.29 -10.20 21.59
N PHE A 481 0.76 -10.17 20.34
CA PHE A 481 2.12 -9.76 20.00
C PHE A 481 2.37 -8.27 20.29
N GLU A 482 1.47 -7.40 19.84
CA GLU A 482 1.60 -5.95 19.97
C GLU A 482 1.55 -5.53 21.45
N LEU A 483 0.47 -5.92 22.15
CA LEU A 483 0.33 -5.65 23.58
C LEU A 483 1.39 -6.38 24.40
N GLY A 484 1.90 -7.53 23.95
CA GLY A 484 2.99 -8.25 24.62
C GLY A 484 4.31 -7.45 24.66
N LYS A 485 4.48 -6.45 23.79
CA LYS A 485 5.63 -5.54 23.80
C LYS A 485 5.44 -4.32 24.68
N VAL A 486 4.19 -3.95 24.98
CA VAL A 486 3.82 -2.84 25.88
C VAL A 486 4.25 -3.14 27.32
N LYS A 487 5.01 -2.23 27.94
CA LYS A 487 5.54 -2.39 29.29
C LYS A 487 4.47 -2.11 30.34
N ALA A 488 3.71 -1.04 30.17
CA ALA A 488 2.65 -0.63 31.08
C ALA A 488 1.53 -1.68 31.16
N VAL A 489 1.46 -2.39 32.30
CA VAL A 489 0.40 -3.37 32.57
C VAL A 489 -0.98 -2.72 32.53
N SER A 490 -1.10 -1.47 33.03
CA SER A 490 -2.36 -0.73 33.05
C SER A 490 -2.90 -0.45 31.65
N VAL A 491 -2.03 -0.16 30.67
CA VAL A 491 -2.41 0.03 29.25
C VAL A 491 -2.94 -1.27 28.67
N ARG A 492 -2.20 -2.38 28.85
CA ARG A 492 -2.63 -3.71 28.39
C ARG A 492 -3.98 -4.10 28.98
N GLN A 493 -4.16 -3.86 30.28
CA GLN A 493 -5.39 -4.18 30.99
C GLN A 493 -6.58 -3.32 30.52
N ARG A 494 -6.36 -2.02 30.26
CA ARG A 494 -7.37 -1.13 29.67
C ARG A 494 -7.79 -1.61 28.28
N MET A 495 -6.83 -2.00 27.43
CA MET A 495 -7.14 -2.54 26.11
C MET A 495 -7.95 -3.83 26.15
N ILE A 496 -7.68 -4.75 27.08
CA ILE A 496 -8.53 -5.93 27.28
C ILE A 496 -9.97 -5.52 27.61
N GLY A 497 -10.15 -4.48 28.43
CA GLY A 497 -11.47 -3.90 28.71
C GLY A 497 -12.16 -3.39 27.43
N ILE A 498 -11.46 -2.64 26.59
CA ILE A 498 -11.97 -2.18 25.29
C ILE A 498 -12.35 -3.35 24.37
N LEU A 499 -11.49 -4.37 24.24
CA LEU A 499 -11.76 -5.55 23.42
C LEU A 499 -13.01 -6.30 23.88
N SER A 500 -13.27 -6.33 25.19
CA SER A 500 -14.46 -6.99 25.75
C SER A 500 -15.78 -6.33 25.32
N LEU A 501 -15.74 -5.06 24.89
CA LEU A 501 -16.88 -4.32 24.32
C LEU A 501 -17.08 -4.63 22.83
N VAL A 502 -16.08 -5.24 22.19
CA VAL A 502 -16.19 -5.80 20.84
C VAL A 502 -16.62 -7.26 20.94
N ASP A 503 -15.78 -8.12 21.51
CA ASP A 503 -16.07 -9.54 21.66
C ASP A 503 -15.39 -10.12 22.91
N GLN A 504 -16.16 -10.88 23.69
CA GLN A 504 -15.69 -11.47 24.95
C GLN A 504 -14.69 -12.62 24.72
N GLY A 505 -14.82 -13.37 23.63
CA GLY A 505 -13.89 -14.43 23.26
C GLY A 505 -12.54 -13.87 22.85
N LEU A 506 -12.53 -12.87 21.95
CA LEU A 506 -11.32 -12.13 21.57
C LEU A 506 -10.59 -11.58 22.79
N ALA A 507 -11.31 -10.89 23.69
CA ALA A 507 -10.73 -10.34 24.90
C ALA A 507 -10.14 -11.43 25.83
N ALA A 508 -10.82 -12.57 25.97
CA ALA A 508 -10.37 -13.67 26.80
C ALA A 508 -9.11 -14.34 26.27
N GLU A 509 -9.02 -14.57 24.96
CA GLU A 509 -7.85 -15.19 24.34
C GLU A 509 -6.62 -14.28 24.40
N VAL A 510 -6.79 -12.99 24.11
CA VAL A 510 -5.71 -11.99 24.26
C VAL A 510 -5.29 -11.85 25.72
N ALA A 511 -6.23 -11.81 26.66
CA ALA A 511 -5.92 -11.77 28.09
C ALA A 511 -5.12 -13.00 28.53
N PHE A 512 -5.52 -14.19 28.08
CA PHE A 512 -4.80 -15.44 28.37
C PHE A 512 -3.36 -15.39 27.83
N ALA A 513 -3.16 -14.97 26.59
CA ALA A 513 -1.83 -14.86 25.98
C ALA A 513 -0.91 -13.87 26.72
N LEU A 514 -1.49 -12.83 27.33
CA LEU A 514 -0.76 -11.81 28.10
C LEU A 514 -0.62 -12.14 29.59
N GLY A 515 -1.20 -13.25 30.07
CA GLY A 515 -1.24 -13.60 31.50
C GLY A 515 -2.10 -12.65 32.34
N LEU A 516 -3.14 -12.08 31.75
CA LEU A 516 -4.08 -11.13 32.37
C LEU A 516 -5.50 -11.73 32.46
N GLN A 517 -6.41 -11.01 33.11
CA GLN A 517 -7.82 -11.40 33.20
C GLN A 517 -8.71 -10.36 32.53
N VAL A 518 -9.81 -10.81 31.92
CA VAL A 518 -10.89 -9.92 31.50
C VAL A 518 -11.56 -9.35 32.74
N GLN A 519 -11.66 -8.02 32.80
CA GLN A 519 -12.28 -7.34 33.95
C GLN A 519 -13.78 -7.63 33.97
N LYS A 520 -14.36 -7.81 35.17
CA LYS A 520 -15.82 -7.93 35.32
C LYS A 520 -16.56 -6.67 34.90
N GLU A 521 -15.95 -5.52 35.14
CA GLU A 521 -16.43 -4.21 34.74
C GLU A 521 -15.28 -3.47 34.06
N VAL A 522 -15.54 -2.87 32.91
CA VAL A 522 -14.57 -2.05 32.18
C VAL A 522 -14.32 -0.76 32.96
N GLU A 523 -13.06 -0.31 33.00
CA GLU A 523 -12.68 0.97 33.60
C GLU A 523 -13.51 2.13 33.02
N LYS A 524 -14.03 2.99 33.91
CA LYS A 524 -14.76 4.21 33.54
C LYS A 524 -14.03 5.49 33.96
N PRO A 525 -14.18 6.61 33.23
CA PRO A 525 -14.87 6.69 31.95
C PRO A 525 -14.10 5.93 30.84
N ILE A 526 -14.83 5.33 29.89
CA ILE A 526 -14.25 4.53 28.79
C ILE A 526 -13.55 5.46 27.81
N ASN A 527 -14.23 6.55 27.44
CA ASN A 527 -13.66 7.62 26.64
C ASN A 527 -12.99 8.64 27.55
N LYS A 528 -11.73 8.96 27.30
CA LYS A 528 -10.95 9.93 28.09
C LYS A 528 -10.73 11.24 27.33
N SER A 529 -11.26 11.35 26.10
CA SER A 529 -11.33 12.57 25.31
C SER A 529 -12.50 13.43 25.75
N ILE A 530 -12.35 14.09 26.90
CA ILE A 530 -13.42 14.85 27.55
C ILE A 530 -13.00 16.33 27.68
N PRO A 531 -13.83 17.29 27.24
CA PRO A 531 -13.57 18.71 27.48
C PRO A 531 -13.53 19.06 28.97
N ALA A 532 -12.76 20.09 29.33
CA ALA A 532 -12.51 20.44 30.74
C ALA A 532 -13.79 20.76 31.54
N ASP A 533 -14.80 21.36 30.90
CA ASP A 533 -16.05 21.77 31.55
C ASP A 533 -17.21 20.79 31.30
N ALA A 534 -16.95 19.64 30.67
CA ALA A 534 -17.98 18.67 30.31
C ALA A 534 -18.27 17.67 31.44
N ASP A 535 -19.50 17.15 31.48
CA ASP A 535 -19.82 15.95 32.25
C ASP A 535 -19.28 14.72 31.48
N PRO A 536 -18.40 13.89 32.08
CA PRO A 536 -17.89 12.67 31.44
C PRO A 536 -18.98 11.74 30.87
N SER A 537 -20.16 11.70 31.49
CA SER A 537 -21.26 10.83 31.03
C SER A 537 -21.83 11.22 29.66
N ASP A 538 -21.70 12.49 29.27
CA ASP A 538 -22.12 12.99 27.95
C ASP A 538 -21.18 12.53 26.83
N TYR A 539 -19.96 12.07 27.17
CA TYR A 539 -18.93 11.66 26.21
C TYR A 539 -18.67 10.16 26.22
N GLU A 540 -19.41 9.41 27.05
CA GLU A 540 -19.34 7.95 27.06
C GLU A 540 -19.82 7.38 25.71
N PRO A 541 -19.19 6.29 25.22
CA PRO A 541 -19.65 5.64 24.01
C PRO A 541 -21.06 5.08 24.17
N ILE A 542 -21.86 5.14 23.12
CA ILE A 542 -23.20 4.53 23.10
C ILE A 542 -23.14 3.10 22.58
N GLN A 543 -24.03 2.25 23.08
CA GLN A 543 -24.20 0.89 22.59
C GLN A 543 -25.28 0.88 21.50
N VAL A 544 -24.85 0.72 20.25
CA VAL A 544 -25.75 0.59 19.09
C VAL A 544 -25.94 -0.88 18.76
N LYS A 545 -27.20 -1.28 18.56
CA LYS A 545 -27.51 -2.61 18.04
C LYS A 545 -27.27 -2.62 16.54
N GLU A 546 -26.40 -3.49 16.05
CA GLU A 546 -26.03 -3.50 14.64
C GLU A 546 -27.20 -3.93 13.75
N GLN A 547 -27.47 -3.16 12.69
CA GLN A 547 -28.38 -3.55 11.62
C GLN A 547 -27.89 -4.81 10.88
N LEU A 548 -26.57 -4.90 10.69
CA LEU A 548 -25.87 -6.02 10.06
C LEU A 548 -24.94 -6.69 11.08
N LYS A 549 -25.06 -8.01 11.25
CA LYS A 549 -24.19 -8.78 12.15
C LYS A 549 -22.87 -9.18 11.51
N LYS A 550 -22.87 -9.38 10.19
CA LYS A 550 -21.74 -9.80 9.37
C LYS A 550 -21.86 -9.18 7.98
N SER A 551 -20.73 -8.95 7.33
CA SER A 551 -20.59 -8.49 5.96
C SER A 551 -19.54 -9.33 5.23
N ALA A 552 -19.92 -9.97 4.13
CA ALA A 552 -19.02 -10.88 3.44
C ALA A 552 -17.82 -10.15 2.80
N ALA A 553 -18.03 -8.88 2.43
CA ALA A 553 -17.04 -8.01 1.82
C ALA A 553 -15.86 -7.67 2.75
N LEU A 554 -16.04 -7.80 4.08
CA LEU A 554 -15.01 -7.44 5.05
C LEU A 554 -13.92 -8.51 5.23
N SER A 555 -14.19 -9.77 4.86
CA SER A 555 -13.24 -10.88 4.95
C SER A 555 -12.48 -11.10 3.64
N MET A 556 -11.17 -11.33 3.75
CA MET A 556 -10.33 -11.75 2.62
C MET A 556 -10.56 -13.22 2.22
N GLN A 557 -11.31 -14.00 3.01
CA GLN A 557 -11.72 -15.34 2.61
C GLN A 557 -12.52 -15.30 1.29
N ASN A 558 -13.34 -14.27 1.11
CA ASN A 558 -14.31 -14.17 0.01
C ASN A 558 -13.80 -13.37 -1.20
N THR A 559 -12.49 -13.11 -1.29
CA THR A 559 -11.88 -12.35 -2.38
C THR A 559 -11.42 -13.27 -3.52
N ILE A 560 -11.07 -12.69 -4.67
CA ILE A 560 -10.67 -13.40 -5.88
C ILE A 560 -9.47 -14.32 -5.60
N LYS A 561 -9.58 -15.62 -5.98
CA LYS A 561 -8.59 -16.70 -5.75
C LYS A 561 -8.55 -17.68 -6.93
N ASP A 562 -8.66 -17.17 -8.15
CA ASP A 562 -8.81 -17.96 -9.37
C ASP A 562 -7.60 -17.89 -10.31
N THR A 563 -6.57 -17.13 -9.94
CA THR A 563 -5.38 -16.89 -10.77
C THR A 563 -4.08 -16.93 -9.99
N ILE A 564 -3.00 -17.31 -10.68
CA ILE A 564 -1.62 -17.22 -10.19
C ILE A 564 -0.83 -16.10 -10.87
N LYS A 565 -1.48 -15.31 -11.75
CA LYS A 565 -0.84 -14.21 -12.48
C LYS A 565 -0.01 -13.38 -11.51
N SER A 566 1.24 -13.12 -11.86
CA SER A 566 2.27 -12.37 -11.11
C SER A 566 2.78 -13.00 -9.80
N ARG A 567 2.33 -14.19 -9.39
CA ARG A 567 2.90 -14.86 -8.21
C ARG A 567 4.29 -15.40 -8.53
N LYS A 568 5.20 -15.37 -7.55
CA LYS A 568 6.58 -15.85 -7.66
C LYS A 568 6.69 -17.25 -7.07
N ILE A 569 7.12 -18.23 -7.86
CA ILE A 569 7.27 -19.63 -7.47
C ILE A 569 8.76 -19.96 -7.42
N ALA A 570 9.24 -20.43 -6.26
CA ALA A 570 10.59 -20.95 -6.11
C ALA A 570 10.66 -22.40 -6.61
N VAL A 571 11.67 -22.70 -7.42
CA VAL A 571 11.97 -24.06 -7.88
C VAL A 571 13.32 -24.47 -7.30
N LEU A 572 13.32 -25.44 -6.39
CA LEU A 572 14.55 -25.88 -5.73
C LEU A 572 15.25 -26.89 -6.63
N ALA A 573 16.46 -26.57 -7.11
CA ALA A 573 17.20 -27.43 -8.03
C ALA A 573 18.71 -27.41 -7.76
N ALA A 574 19.38 -28.49 -8.14
CA ALA A 574 20.84 -28.61 -8.14
C ALA A 574 21.31 -29.30 -9.44
N ASP A 575 22.63 -29.49 -9.58
CA ASP A 575 23.18 -30.26 -10.70
C ASP A 575 22.58 -31.68 -10.73
N GLY A 576 22.19 -32.13 -11.93
CA GLY A 576 21.50 -33.40 -12.18
C GLY A 576 19.98 -33.35 -12.01
N VAL A 577 19.36 -32.17 -12.05
CA VAL A 577 17.90 -32.01 -12.07
C VAL A 577 17.30 -32.62 -13.35
N ASP A 578 16.15 -33.29 -13.25
CA ASP A 578 15.44 -33.76 -14.43
C ASP A 578 14.83 -32.57 -15.19
N THR A 579 15.41 -32.28 -16.34
CA THR A 579 14.98 -31.16 -17.17
C THR A 579 13.54 -31.31 -17.65
N LYS A 580 13.00 -32.53 -17.80
CA LYS A 580 11.59 -32.71 -18.18
C LYS A 580 10.64 -32.35 -17.05
N SER A 581 10.89 -32.90 -15.85
CA SER A 581 10.17 -32.58 -14.62
C SER A 581 10.22 -31.06 -14.31
N PHE A 582 11.36 -30.41 -14.50
CA PHE A 582 11.51 -28.97 -14.37
C PHE A 582 10.67 -28.20 -15.40
N GLN A 583 10.88 -28.47 -16.69
CA GLN A 583 10.33 -27.67 -17.79
C GLN A 583 8.80 -27.76 -17.85
N ALA A 584 8.23 -28.95 -17.59
CA ALA A 584 6.78 -29.15 -17.61
C ALA A 584 6.04 -28.22 -16.64
N VAL A 585 6.56 -28.09 -15.41
CA VAL A 585 5.96 -27.24 -14.38
C VAL A 585 6.30 -25.77 -14.61
N ALA A 586 7.56 -25.47 -14.94
CA ALA A 586 7.99 -24.09 -15.16
C ALA A 586 7.23 -23.42 -16.32
N ASP A 587 7.03 -24.13 -17.43
CA ASP A 587 6.29 -23.59 -18.58
C ASP A 587 4.81 -23.42 -18.28
N ALA A 588 4.21 -24.35 -17.54
CA ALA A 588 2.82 -24.23 -17.14
C ALA A 588 2.58 -23.03 -16.21
N ILE A 589 3.49 -22.81 -15.25
CA ILE A 589 3.43 -21.64 -14.36
C ILE A 589 3.53 -20.34 -15.18
N ARG A 590 4.50 -20.26 -16.11
CA ARG A 590 4.67 -19.08 -16.99
C ARG A 590 3.45 -18.87 -17.88
N ALA A 591 2.88 -19.94 -18.45
CA ALA A 591 1.68 -19.88 -19.27
C ALA A 591 0.45 -19.38 -18.48
N ALA A 592 0.37 -19.68 -17.19
CA ALA A 592 -0.64 -19.15 -16.28
C ALA A 592 -0.31 -17.73 -15.73
N GLY A 593 0.77 -17.12 -16.21
CA GLY A 593 1.20 -15.77 -15.84
C GLY A 593 2.00 -15.70 -14.52
N GLY A 594 2.39 -16.83 -13.94
CA GLY A 594 3.29 -16.89 -12.78
C GLY A 594 4.76 -16.70 -13.17
N ILE A 595 5.59 -16.37 -12.19
CA ILE A 595 7.02 -16.14 -12.32
C ILE A 595 7.75 -17.32 -11.68
N VAL A 596 8.77 -17.85 -12.38
CA VAL A 596 9.55 -19.01 -11.92
C VAL A 596 10.97 -18.55 -11.60
N HIS A 597 11.41 -18.75 -10.36
CA HIS A 597 12.79 -18.53 -9.93
C HIS A 597 13.41 -19.84 -9.48
N VAL A 598 14.56 -20.19 -10.03
CA VAL A 598 15.38 -21.33 -9.62
C VAL A 598 16.25 -20.93 -8.45
N ILE A 599 16.13 -21.70 -7.36
CA ILE A 599 16.92 -21.55 -6.15
C ILE A 599 17.85 -22.76 -6.04
N ALA A 600 19.16 -22.51 -5.92
CA ALA A 600 20.17 -23.56 -5.94
C ALA A 600 21.26 -23.35 -4.88
N PRO A 601 22.17 -24.31 -4.66
CA PRO A 601 23.30 -24.13 -3.73
C PRO A 601 24.25 -22.99 -4.08
N LYS A 602 24.30 -22.57 -5.35
CA LYS A 602 25.17 -21.49 -5.86
C LYS A 602 24.51 -20.80 -7.06
N LEU A 603 24.89 -19.55 -7.31
CA LEU A 603 24.51 -18.81 -8.51
C LEU A 603 25.16 -19.40 -9.77
N GLY A 604 24.75 -18.89 -10.94
CA GLY A 604 25.23 -19.32 -12.24
C GLY A 604 24.19 -20.20 -12.92
N GLU A 605 24.53 -21.44 -13.19
CA GLU A 605 23.65 -22.39 -13.86
C GLU A 605 23.70 -23.75 -13.17
N VAL A 606 22.56 -24.46 -13.13
CA VAL A 606 22.52 -25.90 -12.82
C VAL A 606 22.49 -26.70 -14.12
N THR A 607 23.12 -27.86 -14.11
CA THR A 607 23.19 -28.76 -15.27
C THR A 607 22.13 -29.84 -15.15
N GLY A 608 21.17 -29.88 -16.06
CA GLY A 608 20.15 -30.93 -16.07
C GLY A 608 20.69 -32.30 -16.51
N THR A 609 19.90 -33.35 -16.33
CA THR A 609 20.22 -34.73 -16.74
C THR A 609 20.51 -34.88 -18.23
N ASP A 610 20.00 -33.96 -19.07
CA ASP A 610 20.23 -33.88 -20.51
C ASP A 610 21.36 -32.90 -20.90
N ASN A 611 22.20 -32.48 -19.94
CA ASN A 611 23.26 -31.48 -20.06
C ASN A 611 22.79 -30.05 -20.40
N LYS A 612 21.49 -29.76 -20.38
CA LYS A 612 21.02 -28.38 -20.53
C LYS A 612 21.38 -27.56 -19.30
N LYS A 613 21.69 -26.29 -19.54
CA LYS A 613 22.00 -25.31 -18.51
C LYS A 613 20.73 -24.54 -18.17
N ILE A 614 20.38 -24.50 -16.89
CA ILE A 614 19.26 -23.76 -16.37
C ILE A 614 19.83 -22.63 -15.51
N PRO A 615 19.53 -21.34 -15.82
CA PRO A 615 20.02 -20.23 -15.03
C PRO A 615 19.46 -20.29 -13.61
N VAL A 616 20.25 -19.83 -12.65
CA VAL A 616 19.87 -19.72 -11.25
C VAL A 616 19.62 -18.26 -10.91
N GLU A 617 18.40 -17.96 -10.47
CA GLU A 617 18.03 -16.63 -10.00
C GLU A 617 18.65 -16.32 -8.64
N GLU A 618 18.58 -17.25 -7.68
CA GLU A 618 19.12 -17.04 -6.33
C GLU A 618 19.81 -18.29 -5.78
N SER A 619 20.79 -18.08 -4.91
CA SER A 619 21.32 -19.16 -4.08
C SER A 619 20.49 -19.34 -2.81
N PHE A 620 20.57 -20.48 -2.13
CA PHE A 620 19.97 -20.65 -0.79
C PHE A 620 20.45 -19.64 0.25
N LEU A 621 21.64 -19.06 0.08
CA LEU A 621 22.17 -18.00 0.95
C LEU A 621 21.46 -16.66 0.74
N THR A 622 21.10 -16.35 -0.51
CA THR A 622 20.57 -15.05 -0.93
C THR A 622 19.05 -15.04 -1.08
N GLY A 623 18.44 -16.22 -1.28
CA GLY A 623 17.00 -16.40 -1.31
C GLY A 623 16.42 -16.81 0.03
N ALA A 624 15.14 -16.55 0.22
CA ALA A 624 14.40 -16.96 1.40
C ALA A 624 12.97 -17.34 1.01
N SER A 625 12.39 -18.36 1.65
CA SER A 625 11.08 -18.89 1.26
C SER A 625 9.99 -17.82 1.36
N VAL A 626 10.13 -16.89 2.30
CA VAL A 626 9.22 -15.75 2.53
C VAL A 626 9.07 -14.81 1.33
N LEU A 627 10.04 -14.80 0.40
CA LEU A 627 10.00 -13.96 -0.80
C LEU A 627 9.18 -14.58 -1.96
N TYR A 628 8.69 -15.82 -1.77
CA TYR A 628 7.98 -16.60 -2.79
C TYR A 628 6.58 -17.00 -2.32
N ASP A 629 5.66 -17.20 -3.25
CA ASP A 629 4.27 -17.60 -2.98
C ASP A 629 4.12 -19.12 -2.81
N ALA A 630 4.94 -19.90 -3.51
CA ALA A 630 4.90 -21.37 -3.49
C ALA A 630 6.23 -21.99 -3.93
N ILE A 631 6.40 -23.28 -3.65
CA ILE A 631 7.66 -23.99 -3.84
C ILE A 631 7.42 -25.25 -4.67
N TYR A 632 8.28 -25.51 -5.65
CA TYR A 632 8.32 -26.74 -6.43
C TYR A 632 9.69 -27.42 -6.34
N ILE A 633 9.72 -28.75 -6.22
CA ILE A 633 10.95 -29.55 -6.29
C ILE A 633 10.85 -30.54 -7.48
N PRO A 634 11.62 -30.34 -8.56
CA PRO A 634 11.67 -31.28 -9.68
C PRO A 634 12.40 -32.58 -9.32
N GLY A 635 12.19 -33.62 -10.12
CA GLY A 635 12.92 -34.88 -10.03
C GLY A 635 14.40 -34.76 -10.44
N GLY A 636 15.08 -35.91 -10.57
CA GLY A 636 16.52 -35.96 -10.89
C GLY A 636 17.37 -36.35 -9.69
N LYS A 637 17.81 -37.62 -9.69
CA LYS A 637 18.47 -38.30 -8.58
C LYS A 637 19.61 -37.51 -7.91
N ASP A 638 20.50 -36.91 -8.69
CA ASP A 638 21.67 -36.20 -8.13
C ASP A 638 21.27 -34.83 -7.54
N SER A 639 20.29 -34.16 -8.17
CA SER A 639 19.72 -32.92 -7.63
C SER A 639 18.99 -33.20 -6.32
N VAL A 640 18.15 -34.24 -6.29
CA VAL A 640 17.42 -34.68 -5.09
C VAL A 640 18.37 -35.03 -3.96
N ALA A 641 19.42 -35.81 -4.21
CA ALA A 641 20.41 -36.16 -3.19
C ALA A 641 21.13 -34.91 -2.63
N THR A 642 21.47 -33.97 -3.51
CA THR A 642 22.09 -32.69 -3.10
C THR A 642 21.15 -31.88 -2.22
N LEU A 643 19.90 -31.70 -2.64
CA LEU A 643 18.89 -30.93 -1.90
C LEU A 643 18.53 -31.58 -0.56
N GLN A 644 18.37 -32.90 -0.53
CA GLN A 644 18.08 -33.66 0.69
C GLN A 644 19.17 -33.49 1.75
N SER A 645 20.44 -33.43 1.33
CA SER A 645 21.59 -33.24 2.23
C SER A 645 21.89 -31.78 2.56
N ASN A 646 21.20 -30.82 1.94
CA ASN A 646 21.41 -29.40 2.12
C ASN A 646 20.46 -28.84 3.19
N ALA A 647 21.03 -28.38 4.31
CA ALA A 647 20.25 -27.86 5.43
C ALA A 647 19.41 -26.63 5.07
N ASP A 648 19.91 -25.76 4.18
CA ASP A 648 19.20 -24.54 3.78
C ASP A 648 18.01 -24.87 2.89
N ALA A 649 18.12 -25.85 1.98
CA ALA A 649 17.00 -26.34 1.18
C ALA A 649 15.89 -26.95 2.06
N VAL A 650 16.27 -27.75 3.06
CA VAL A 650 15.33 -28.32 4.04
C VAL A 650 14.67 -27.23 4.88
N HIS A 651 15.44 -26.22 5.34
CA HIS A 651 14.91 -25.07 6.05
C HIS A 651 13.91 -24.27 5.20
N PHE A 652 14.23 -24.03 3.92
CA PHE A 652 13.37 -23.32 2.97
C PHE A 652 11.98 -23.97 2.88
N LEU A 653 11.92 -25.30 2.84
CA LEU A 653 10.66 -26.05 2.80
C LEU A 653 9.90 -26.02 4.14
N ASN A 654 10.62 -26.14 5.26
CA ASN A 654 10.01 -26.04 6.58
C ASN A 654 9.39 -24.66 6.84
N GLU A 655 10.08 -23.59 6.45
CA GLU A 655 9.59 -22.22 6.57
C GLU A 655 8.38 -21.99 5.66
N ALA A 656 8.45 -22.44 4.39
CA ALA A 656 7.31 -22.40 3.48
C ALA A 656 6.07 -23.12 4.02
N PHE A 657 6.26 -24.29 4.63
CA PHE A 657 5.18 -25.05 5.24
C PHE A 657 4.60 -24.32 6.46
N LYS A 658 5.45 -23.76 7.32
CA LYS A 658 5.07 -22.94 8.49
C LYS A 658 4.20 -21.75 8.07
N HIS A 659 4.51 -21.13 6.94
CA HIS A 659 3.73 -20.02 6.37
C HIS A 659 2.58 -20.49 5.46
N CYS A 660 2.15 -21.75 5.56
CA CYS A 660 0.97 -22.26 4.87
C CYS A 660 1.01 -22.17 3.33
N LYS A 661 2.20 -22.18 2.72
CA LYS A 661 2.38 -22.11 1.26
C LYS A 661 2.10 -23.44 0.58
N ALA A 662 1.72 -23.38 -0.69
CA ALA A 662 1.66 -24.55 -1.55
C ALA A 662 3.09 -25.10 -1.78
N ILE A 663 3.26 -26.41 -1.61
CA ILE A 663 4.52 -27.11 -1.88
C ILE A 663 4.21 -28.27 -2.82
N ALA A 664 4.87 -28.33 -3.97
CA ALA A 664 4.75 -29.43 -4.92
C ALA A 664 6.09 -30.12 -5.13
N ALA A 665 6.10 -31.44 -5.29
CA ALA A 665 7.30 -32.19 -5.62
C ALA A 665 6.97 -33.27 -6.65
N ASP A 666 7.90 -33.49 -7.58
CA ASP A 666 7.93 -34.73 -8.34
C ASP A 666 8.05 -35.92 -7.38
N VAL A 667 7.44 -37.06 -7.70
CA VAL A 667 7.54 -38.26 -6.85
C VAL A 667 9.00 -38.65 -6.57
N GLU A 668 9.92 -38.45 -7.53
CA GLU A 668 11.35 -38.73 -7.33
C GLU A 668 12.00 -37.81 -6.29
N ALA A 669 11.41 -36.64 -6.03
CA ALA A 669 11.89 -35.67 -5.05
C ALA A 669 11.32 -35.88 -3.63
N SER A 670 10.51 -36.93 -3.42
CA SER A 670 10.01 -37.32 -2.08
C SER A 670 11.11 -37.39 -1.00
N PRO A 671 12.34 -37.89 -1.27
CA PRO A 671 13.41 -37.91 -0.27
C PRO A 671 13.79 -36.54 0.29
N VAL A 672 13.61 -35.46 -0.48
CA VAL A 672 13.84 -34.08 0.02
C VAL A 672 12.77 -33.72 1.04
N LEU A 673 11.50 -34.07 0.77
CA LEU A 673 10.41 -33.87 1.72
C LEU A 673 10.61 -34.71 2.97
N GLU A 674 11.06 -35.96 2.87
CA GLU A 674 11.37 -36.83 4.02
C GLU A 674 12.37 -36.22 5.01
N ALA A 675 13.28 -35.37 4.54
CA ALA A 675 14.24 -34.66 5.39
C ALA A 675 13.63 -33.46 6.14
N THR A 676 12.42 -33.02 5.78
CA THR A 676 11.73 -31.91 6.44
C THR A 676 11.08 -32.34 7.75
N TYR A 677 10.89 -31.36 8.64
CA TYR A 677 10.29 -31.61 9.95
C TYR A 677 8.79 -31.92 9.84
N PHE A 678 8.09 -31.33 8.87
CA PHE A 678 6.65 -31.54 8.70
C PHE A 678 6.29 -32.89 8.08
N PHE A 679 7.18 -33.53 7.33
CA PHE A 679 6.87 -34.78 6.62
C PHE A 679 6.35 -35.86 7.56
N SER A 680 7.09 -36.16 8.63
CA SER A 680 6.70 -37.18 9.62
C SER A 680 5.35 -36.93 10.31
N LYS A 681 4.84 -35.70 10.28
CA LYS A 681 3.59 -35.28 10.93
C LYS A 681 2.41 -35.13 9.97
N VAL A 682 2.66 -35.14 8.67
CA VAL A 682 1.62 -35.04 7.63
C VAL A 682 1.46 -36.37 6.90
N TYR A 683 2.55 -37.05 6.58
CA TYR A 683 2.51 -38.29 5.78
C TYR A 683 1.89 -39.50 6.50
N GLN A 684 1.70 -39.44 7.83
CA GLN A 684 0.96 -40.47 8.57
C GLN A 684 -0.56 -40.41 8.34
N GLU A 685 -1.09 -39.28 7.85
CA GLU A 685 -2.52 -39.01 7.64
C GLU A 685 -2.85 -38.75 6.15
N PHE A 686 -1.89 -38.98 5.25
CA PHE A 686 -1.98 -38.61 3.84
C PHE A 686 -2.87 -39.58 3.03
N SER A 687 -3.87 -39.04 2.34
CA SER A 687 -4.70 -39.77 1.38
C SER A 687 -4.86 -38.94 0.10
N ALA A 688 -5.25 -39.57 -1.01
CA ALA A 688 -5.53 -38.85 -2.26
C ALA A 688 -6.65 -37.80 -2.12
N GLU A 689 -7.50 -37.92 -1.09
CA GLU A 689 -8.59 -37.00 -0.78
C GLU A 689 -8.09 -35.73 -0.04
N THR A 690 -6.98 -35.82 0.72
CA THR A 690 -6.47 -34.72 1.56
C THR A 690 -5.37 -33.87 0.92
N VAL A 691 -4.92 -34.22 -0.30
CA VAL A 691 -3.82 -33.52 -1.02
C VAL A 691 -4.10 -32.02 -1.21
N LEU A 692 -5.36 -31.66 -1.46
CA LEU A 692 -5.78 -30.26 -1.63
C LEU A 692 -6.05 -29.57 -0.29
N ASP A 693 -6.40 -30.29 0.77
CA ASP A 693 -6.61 -29.70 2.10
C ASP A 693 -5.26 -29.38 2.77
N ASP A 694 -4.34 -30.33 2.60
CA ASP A 694 -2.89 -30.24 2.75
C ASP A 694 -2.29 -29.04 2.03
N GLY A 695 -2.46 -28.93 0.70
CA GLY A 695 -1.65 -28.03 -0.13
C GLY A 695 -0.20 -28.51 -0.33
N ILE A 696 0.06 -29.79 -0.02
CA ILE A 696 1.28 -30.51 -0.38
C ILE A 696 0.92 -31.47 -1.51
N ILE A 697 1.55 -31.31 -2.67
CA ILE A 697 1.27 -32.11 -3.86
C ILE A 697 2.51 -32.94 -4.20
N VAL A 698 2.36 -34.27 -4.19
CA VAL A 698 3.39 -35.20 -4.70
C VAL A 698 2.73 -36.05 -5.77
N ASP A 699 3.24 -36.00 -6.99
CA ASP A 699 2.68 -36.74 -8.11
C ASP A 699 3.78 -37.12 -9.11
N GLN A 700 3.59 -38.24 -9.81
CA GLN A 700 4.49 -38.68 -10.88
C GLN A 700 4.02 -38.18 -12.26
N ASP A 701 2.71 -37.94 -12.43
CA ASP A 701 2.18 -37.38 -13.68
C ASP A 701 2.34 -35.86 -13.69
N PRO A 702 3.19 -35.28 -14.57
CA PRO A 702 3.42 -33.85 -14.60
C PRO A 702 2.15 -33.03 -14.85
N LYS A 703 1.19 -33.57 -15.60
CA LYS A 703 -0.06 -32.88 -15.89
C LYS A 703 -0.94 -32.77 -14.65
N SER A 704 -1.19 -33.88 -13.98
CA SER A 704 -1.90 -33.91 -12.69
C SER A 704 -1.22 -33.03 -11.63
N LEU A 705 0.11 -33.06 -11.55
CA LEU A 705 0.90 -32.22 -10.64
C LEU A 705 0.64 -30.73 -10.90
N VAL A 706 0.81 -30.30 -12.15
CA VAL A 706 0.60 -28.90 -12.57
C VAL A 706 -0.82 -28.44 -12.26
N ASP A 707 -1.84 -29.22 -12.64
CA ASP A 707 -3.24 -28.85 -12.48
C ASP A 707 -3.60 -28.65 -11.00
N LYS A 708 -3.10 -29.52 -10.11
CA LYS A 708 -3.29 -29.40 -8.66
C LYS A 708 -2.49 -28.24 -8.09
N PHE A 709 -1.24 -28.06 -8.51
CA PHE A 709 -0.34 -27.04 -7.97
C PHE A 709 -0.80 -25.62 -8.32
N ILE A 710 -1.20 -25.36 -9.57
CA ILE A 710 -1.74 -24.05 -9.97
C ILE A 710 -3.00 -23.71 -9.16
N LYS A 711 -3.92 -24.68 -8.98
CA LYS A 711 -5.11 -24.48 -8.13
C LYS A 711 -4.74 -24.19 -6.69
N ALA A 712 -3.77 -24.91 -6.14
CA ALA A 712 -3.30 -24.71 -4.77
C ALA A 712 -2.68 -23.31 -4.56
N ILE A 713 -1.87 -22.85 -5.52
CA ILE A 713 -1.28 -21.49 -5.49
C ILE A 713 -2.38 -20.43 -5.55
N ALA A 714 -3.41 -20.62 -6.39
CA ALA A 714 -4.51 -19.67 -6.55
C ALA A 714 -5.32 -19.49 -5.25
N GLN A 715 -5.42 -20.52 -4.40
CA GLN A 715 -6.02 -20.44 -3.07
C GLN A 715 -5.22 -19.59 -2.07
N HIS A 716 -4.06 -19.08 -2.48
CA HIS A 716 -3.13 -18.25 -1.71
C HIS A 716 -2.43 -18.98 -0.57
N ARG A 717 -3.16 -19.55 0.40
CA ARG A 717 -2.62 -20.21 1.61
C ARG A 717 -3.56 -21.28 2.16
N PHE A 718 -2.98 -22.22 2.90
CA PHE A 718 -3.66 -23.33 3.59
C PHE A 718 -3.68 -23.10 5.11
N TRP A 719 -4.42 -22.08 5.55
CA TRP A 719 -4.39 -21.59 6.94
C TRP A 719 -4.82 -22.61 7.99
N GLU A 720 -5.54 -23.67 7.60
CA GLU A 720 -5.89 -24.78 8.49
C GLU A 720 -4.64 -25.46 9.10
N ARG A 721 -3.48 -25.36 8.43
CA ARG A 721 -2.20 -25.87 8.96
C ARG A 721 -1.74 -25.16 10.23
N GLU A 722 -2.23 -23.96 10.54
CA GLU A 722 -1.81 -23.23 11.74
C GLU A 722 -2.37 -23.83 13.05
N LYS A 723 -3.55 -24.47 12.99
CA LYS A 723 -4.22 -25.06 14.16
C LYS A 723 -3.39 -26.15 14.82
N SER A 724 -2.66 -26.90 14.02
CA SER A 724 -1.63 -27.84 14.47
C SER A 724 -0.27 -27.29 14.03
N ARG A 725 0.37 -26.40 14.80
CA ARG A 725 1.72 -25.92 14.46
C ARG A 725 2.70 -27.11 14.42
N LYS A 726 2.84 -27.68 13.22
CA LYS A 726 3.60 -28.91 12.95
C LYS A 726 5.08 -28.62 12.79
N VAL A 727 5.51 -27.36 12.66
CA VAL A 727 6.93 -26.93 12.57
C VAL A 727 7.25 -25.94 13.71
N PRO A 728 8.33 -26.14 14.50
CA PRO A 728 8.73 -25.22 15.56
C PRO A 728 9.20 -23.87 14.99
N ALA A 729 9.15 -22.85 15.84
CA ALA A 729 9.58 -21.49 15.53
C ALA A 729 11.08 -21.39 15.30
#